data_AF-A0A956CC85-F1
#
_entry.id   AF-A0A956CC85-F1
#
_cell.length_a   1.000
_cell.length_b   1.000
_cell.length_c   1.000
_cell.angle_alpha   90.00
_cell.angle_beta   90.00
_cell.angle_gamma   90.00
#
_symmetry.space_group_name_H-M   'P 1'
#
loop_
_entity.id
_entity.type
_entity.pdbx_description
1 polymer ?
#
loop_
_entity_poly.entity_id
_entity_poly.type
_entity_poly.pdbx_seq_one_letter_code
_entity_poly.pdbx_strand_id
1 'polypeptide(L)'
;MKHTLWILGASLGAAFSFVGCGGSDAANLTGDKPPIVDAGPDVPDAVACGAGQAACGGACTELKTDPENCGACDRRCDLNESCVDGACHPACTGDTIECDGVCVDPFHDPSHCGGCGGVCGPSEVCDSGLCSLTCGGGSTKCGSACVDVKNDPANCGACGTHCAAGEVCVNGACGLQCPPGTIQCGGQCLDTSNDPDNCGACNTTCPSGELCSAGKCGVICLGGTVLCNGKCVDTAHDPDNCGSCGKICGVGYDCVAGKCAYTCGTDSLLCGADCVSPLTDPSNCGGCGKKCPTGQVCNNGTCGLDCGSLTACSAQCVDIQSDTKNCGACAKLCAPGEVCVAGQCGCPSGYDSCLGKCIDVQTDPLNCGACGVGCGDDEVCTAGVCVCKPGWTSCGGTCVDTKTSSQNCGACGTTCVVGKVCTAGGCATSTGQWNTLGFDVAHTGENTAELGKPPLYLAWTHEVLENIALNPVVVAGGRVFATASAYFGTLTPLVALNASDGTKLWDYNFGDIFSVGQPATFGGYVYVPTGKGTSGLPYVWKFDAAAGTTSWSATMNAQWEHYWAPIVVNGVVYSNGGTYGGLYGFANTDGAQLFFQSLDQYDEWSPAYGGGSVLTFVKGILRAHDPAAGTVSWSTTVTWNWSGYAMKTAPAVAYGRAYVIAPPNLYAVNLTTHAVDWTANGTYAGMAAVAGNVVYGLSAKHLVARNADTGALVGTFAGDGQLSYPPVIAGNYVYAASDSNVYAVDRTTLKSVWTAASGGWLTIADKRLFVAKSNGTLEAYVFEN
;
A
#
# COMPACT_ATOMS: atom_id res chain seq x y z
N MET A 1 -8.48 41.74 -49.94
CA MET A 1 -8.08 43.14 -50.19
C MET A 1 -8.90 44.05 -49.28
N LYS A 2 -8.29 45.07 -48.64
CA LYS A 2 -8.89 46.14 -47.81
C LYS A 2 -9.73 45.64 -46.59
N HIS A 3 -9.17 45.50 -45.38
CA HIS A 3 -8.70 46.50 -44.40
C HIS A 3 -9.77 47.33 -43.69
N THR A 4 -9.86 47.17 -42.37
CA THR A 4 -9.68 48.22 -41.34
C THR A 4 -9.15 47.52 -40.06
N LEU A 5 -8.30 48.17 -39.26
CA LEU A 5 -7.48 47.52 -38.21
C LEU A 5 -7.58 48.22 -36.82
N TRP A 6 -7.07 47.51 -35.82
CA TRP A 6 -7.19 47.65 -34.36
C TRP A 6 -6.53 48.85 -33.68
N ILE A 7 -6.87 49.03 -32.39
CA ILE A 7 -6.26 49.95 -31.42
C ILE A 7 -5.54 49.16 -30.30
N LEU A 8 -4.25 49.50 -30.08
CA LEU A 8 -3.41 49.58 -28.86
C LEU A 8 -3.73 48.69 -27.63
N GLY A 9 -2.77 48.17 -26.85
CA GLY A 9 -1.31 48.43 -26.74
C GLY A 9 -0.96 48.68 -25.26
N ALA A 10 -0.32 47.75 -24.53
CA ALA A 10 1.11 47.45 -24.47
C ALA A 10 1.85 48.21 -23.33
N SER A 11 2.73 47.50 -22.62
CA SER A 11 3.44 47.91 -21.40
C SER A 11 4.93 48.16 -21.62
N LEU A 12 5.57 48.92 -20.73
CA LEU A 12 6.99 48.86 -20.30
C LEU A 12 7.29 49.97 -19.26
N GLY A 13 8.28 49.79 -18.38
CA GLY A 13 8.59 50.73 -17.28
C GLY A 13 10.08 51.07 -17.14
N ALA A 14 10.43 51.90 -16.15
CA ALA A 14 11.80 52.16 -15.66
C ALA A 14 11.79 52.88 -14.29
N ALA A 15 12.96 52.91 -13.61
CA ALA A 15 13.16 53.43 -12.25
C ALA A 15 13.42 54.95 -12.16
N PHE A 16 13.42 55.53 -10.95
CA PHE A 16 14.57 56.27 -10.33
C PHE A 16 14.26 56.78 -8.89
N SER A 17 15.29 57.27 -8.19
CA SER A 17 15.33 57.57 -6.74
C SER A 17 15.14 59.06 -6.35
N PHE A 18 15.13 59.31 -5.02
CA PHE A 18 15.79 60.41 -4.26
C PHE A 18 14.99 61.50 -3.51
N VAL A 19 15.52 61.77 -2.29
CA VAL A 19 15.49 62.98 -1.43
C VAL A 19 14.17 63.36 -0.71
N GLY A 20 14.31 63.65 0.60
CA GLY A 20 13.24 64.17 1.47
C GLY A 20 13.34 65.67 1.74
N CYS A 21 12.56 66.17 2.69
CA CYS A 21 12.61 67.56 3.16
C CYS A 21 12.13 67.66 4.63
N GLY A 22 12.55 68.70 5.35
CA GLY A 22 12.17 68.90 6.76
C GLY A 22 12.28 70.36 7.22
N GLY A 23 11.71 70.66 8.39
CA GLY A 23 11.61 71.99 9.01
C GLY A 23 10.19 72.58 8.96
N SER A 24 9.74 73.42 9.90
CA SER A 24 10.33 73.82 11.20
C SER A 24 9.33 74.65 12.02
N ASP A 25 9.22 74.36 13.32
CA ASP A 25 8.95 75.23 14.49
C ASP A 25 7.89 76.39 14.52
N ALA A 26 7.13 76.35 15.62
CA ALA A 26 6.86 77.44 16.60
C ALA A 26 5.47 78.15 16.69
N ALA A 27 4.93 78.09 17.92
CA ALA A 27 4.13 79.11 18.64
C ALA A 27 2.67 79.41 18.20
N ASN A 28 1.70 79.75 19.08
CA ASN A 28 1.52 79.69 20.55
C ASN A 28 0.04 80.11 20.87
N LEU A 29 -0.41 79.98 22.14
CA LEU A 29 -1.66 80.51 22.75
C LEU A 29 -2.96 79.74 22.38
N THR A 30 -3.96 79.47 23.23
CA THR A 30 -4.26 79.52 24.70
C THR A 30 -5.51 78.62 24.85
N GLY A 31 -5.77 77.77 25.84
CA GLY A 31 -5.66 77.89 27.29
C GLY A 31 -7.05 77.68 27.92
N ASP A 32 -7.30 76.56 28.62
CA ASP A 32 -8.15 76.46 29.84
C ASP A 32 -8.09 75.04 30.47
N LYS A 33 -8.48 74.90 31.76
CA LYS A 33 -7.96 73.89 32.72
C LYS A 33 -9.09 73.06 33.45
N PRO A 34 -8.86 72.25 34.53
CA PRO A 34 -9.11 70.79 34.60
C PRO A 34 -10.20 70.37 35.64
N PRO A 35 -10.38 69.07 36.00
CA PRO A 35 -9.57 68.37 37.04
C PRO A 35 -9.23 66.89 36.70
N ILE A 36 -8.02 66.35 36.94
CA ILE A 36 -7.42 65.77 38.18
C ILE A 36 -8.14 64.53 38.77
N VAL A 37 -7.52 63.35 38.66
CA VAL A 37 -7.44 62.25 39.66
C VAL A 37 -6.17 61.38 39.40
N ASP A 38 -5.78 60.58 40.41
CA ASP A 38 -4.48 59.90 40.61
C ASP A 38 -4.66 58.45 41.10
N ALA A 39 -3.73 57.47 41.01
CA ALA A 39 -2.37 57.42 40.42
C ALA A 39 -1.87 55.97 40.23
N GLY A 40 -0.94 55.74 39.28
CA GLY A 40 -0.02 54.58 39.19
C GLY A 40 -0.55 53.26 38.57
N PRO A 41 0.33 52.27 38.30
CA PRO A 41 1.79 52.28 38.42
C PRO A 41 2.56 52.01 37.10
N ASP A 42 3.88 52.23 37.18
CA ASP A 42 5.01 51.87 36.32
C ASP A 42 4.79 50.92 35.12
N VAL A 43 5.17 51.40 33.93
CA VAL A 43 5.51 50.54 32.77
C VAL A 43 7.00 50.16 32.92
N PRO A 44 7.37 48.87 33.02
CA PRO A 44 8.77 48.48 33.16
C PRO A 44 9.57 48.78 31.88
N ASP A 45 10.83 49.16 32.07
CA ASP A 45 11.76 49.47 30.98
C ASP A 45 11.88 48.33 29.96
N ALA A 46 12.06 48.70 28.68
CA ALA A 46 12.36 47.73 27.63
C ALA A 46 13.72 47.05 27.90
N VAL A 47 13.67 45.75 28.21
CA VAL A 47 14.85 44.97 28.58
C VAL A 47 15.80 44.86 27.39
N ALA A 48 16.96 45.52 27.49
CA ALA A 48 18.01 45.49 26.47
C ALA A 48 18.90 44.25 26.64
N CYS A 49 18.75 43.27 25.75
CA CYS A 49 19.50 42.01 25.80
C CYS A 49 20.86 42.08 25.08
N GLY A 50 21.77 41.19 25.48
CA GLY A 50 23.10 41.07 24.89
C GLY A 50 23.08 40.45 23.49
N ALA A 51 24.19 40.59 22.75
CA ALA A 51 24.32 39.99 21.42
C ALA A 51 24.19 38.46 21.48
N GLY A 52 23.22 37.91 20.76
CA GLY A 52 22.83 36.49 20.78
C GLY A 52 21.45 36.25 21.43
N GLN A 53 21.06 37.11 22.38
CA GLN A 53 19.86 36.94 23.18
C GLN A 53 18.68 37.79 22.69
N ALA A 54 17.45 37.31 22.90
CA ALA A 54 16.22 38.04 22.65
C ALA A 54 15.44 38.30 23.96
N ALA A 55 14.61 39.34 23.95
CA ALA A 55 13.74 39.68 25.08
C ALA A 55 12.43 38.89 25.00
N CYS A 56 12.31 37.84 25.81
CA CYS A 56 11.16 36.94 25.87
C CYS A 56 10.49 37.08 27.24
N GLY A 57 9.19 37.45 27.28
CA GLY A 57 8.44 37.59 28.54
C GLY A 57 9.00 38.61 29.56
N GLY A 58 9.89 39.52 29.13
CA GLY A 58 10.60 40.45 30.04
C GLY A 58 11.93 39.91 30.62
N ALA A 59 12.43 38.79 30.12
CA ALA A 59 13.76 38.26 30.41
C ALA A 59 14.61 38.14 29.13
N CYS A 60 15.93 38.08 29.27
CA CYS A 60 16.84 37.83 28.15
C CYS A 60 17.16 36.35 28.00
N THR A 61 16.88 35.82 26.82
CA THR A 61 16.93 34.39 26.54
C THR A 61 17.80 34.08 25.33
N GLU A 62 18.57 32.99 25.41
CA GLU A 62 19.42 32.50 24.33
C GLU A 62 18.63 31.63 23.35
N LEU A 63 18.20 32.22 22.24
CA LEU A 63 17.34 31.54 21.26
C LEU A 63 18.02 30.33 20.60
N LYS A 64 19.35 30.21 20.63
CA LYS A 64 20.04 29.07 20.00
C LYS A 64 20.01 27.78 20.80
N THR A 65 19.80 27.86 22.12
CA THR A 65 19.98 26.72 23.03
C THR A 65 18.93 26.59 24.12
N ASP A 66 18.07 27.58 24.34
CA ASP A 66 16.96 27.45 25.30
C ASP A 66 15.83 26.58 24.70
N PRO A 67 15.50 25.40 25.27
CA PRO A 67 14.38 24.58 24.81
C PRO A 67 13.01 25.24 25.02
N GLU A 68 12.89 26.28 25.84
CA GLU A 68 11.63 27.02 26.05
C GLU A 68 11.41 28.15 25.02
N ASN A 69 12.47 28.57 24.31
CA ASN A 69 12.48 29.75 23.42
C ASN A 69 13.35 29.51 22.18
N CYS A 70 13.24 28.35 21.56
CA CYS A 70 14.17 27.92 20.54
C CYS A 70 13.94 28.64 19.20
N GLY A 71 14.86 29.49 18.76
CA GLY A 71 14.79 30.28 17.52
C GLY A 71 13.81 31.45 17.54
N ALA A 72 12.86 31.47 18.47
CA ALA A 72 11.96 32.59 18.77
C ALA A 72 11.43 32.49 20.20
N CYS A 73 11.02 33.62 20.78
CA CYS A 73 10.37 33.64 22.09
C CYS A 73 9.13 32.75 22.12
N ASP A 74 8.93 32.04 23.23
CA ASP A 74 7.84 31.10 23.47
C ASP A 74 7.76 29.92 22.47
N ARG A 75 8.78 29.73 21.60
CA ARG A 75 8.89 28.57 20.71
C ARG A 75 9.55 27.39 21.43
N ARG A 76 8.74 26.72 22.26
CA ARG A 76 9.14 25.55 23.04
C ARG A 76 9.41 24.32 22.15
N CYS A 77 10.47 23.57 22.45
CA CYS A 77 10.75 22.26 21.88
C CYS A 77 9.95 21.15 22.60
N ASP A 78 9.68 20.04 21.90
CA ASP A 78 8.95 18.92 22.49
C ASP A 78 9.74 18.21 23.61
N LEU A 79 9.05 17.40 24.40
CA LEU A 79 9.58 16.77 25.63
C LEU A 79 10.81 15.86 25.43
N ASN A 80 11.11 15.48 24.19
CA ASN A 80 12.26 14.67 23.77
C ASN A 80 13.17 15.42 22.77
N GLU A 81 13.06 16.75 22.68
CA GLU A 81 13.85 17.58 21.78
C GLU A 81 14.78 18.53 22.56
N SER A 82 15.90 18.87 21.95
CA SER A 82 16.85 19.86 22.43
C SER A 82 16.97 21.00 21.42
N CYS A 83 17.12 22.23 21.91
CA CYS A 83 17.35 23.37 21.02
C CYS A 83 18.82 23.39 20.57
N VAL A 84 19.04 23.27 19.26
CA VAL A 84 20.36 23.34 18.63
C VAL A 84 20.31 24.39 17.52
N ASP A 85 21.12 25.43 17.66
CA ASP A 85 21.22 26.57 16.74
C ASP A 85 19.88 27.29 16.41
N GLY A 86 18.89 27.16 17.29
CA GLY A 86 17.56 27.76 17.16
C GLY A 86 16.52 26.88 16.46
N ALA A 87 16.87 25.63 16.16
CA ALA A 87 15.94 24.58 15.76
C ALA A 87 15.77 23.56 16.89
N CYS A 88 14.57 23.00 17.03
CA CYS A 88 14.33 21.87 17.92
C CYS A 88 14.70 20.60 17.17
N HIS A 89 15.58 19.79 17.77
CA HIS A 89 16.07 18.53 17.22
C HIS A 89 15.82 17.39 18.22
N PRO A 90 15.51 16.17 17.76
CA PRO A 90 15.41 15.00 18.62
C PRO A 90 16.67 14.81 19.47
N ALA A 91 16.49 14.62 20.78
CA ALA A 91 17.59 14.35 21.70
C ALA A 91 18.05 12.89 21.56
N CYS A 92 18.90 12.61 20.56
CA CYS A 92 19.53 11.30 20.43
C CYS A 92 20.40 11.00 21.65
N THR A 93 20.32 9.76 22.16
CA THR A 93 21.00 9.33 23.38
C THR A 93 21.87 8.10 23.14
N GLY A 94 22.93 7.95 23.92
CA GLY A 94 23.94 6.92 23.71
C GLY A 94 24.77 7.18 22.45
N ASP A 95 25.16 6.10 21.76
CA ASP A 95 26.02 6.14 20.57
C ASP A 95 25.24 6.33 19.25
N THR A 96 23.98 6.78 19.34
CA THR A 96 23.11 7.05 18.17
C THR A 96 23.33 8.45 17.61
N ILE A 97 23.15 8.61 16.29
CA ILE A 97 23.29 9.89 15.58
C ILE A 97 21.95 10.32 14.97
N GLU A 98 21.76 11.63 14.78
CA GLU A 98 20.58 12.19 14.13
C GLU A 98 20.75 12.16 12.60
N CYS A 99 19.78 11.56 11.92
CA CYS A 99 19.69 11.51 10.47
C CYS A 99 18.24 11.79 10.05
N ASP A 100 18.02 12.92 9.37
CA ASP A 100 16.73 13.36 8.82
C ASP A 100 15.56 13.30 9.83
N GLY A 101 15.81 13.72 11.07
CA GLY A 101 14.84 13.75 12.16
C GLY A 101 14.66 12.44 12.92
N VAL A 102 15.49 11.42 12.66
CA VAL A 102 15.44 10.11 13.33
C VAL A 102 16.81 9.77 13.95
N CYS A 103 16.81 9.24 15.17
CA CYS A 103 18.03 8.73 15.80
C CYS A 103 18.31 7.29 15.34
N VAL A 104 19.49 7.08 14.75
CA VAL A 104 19.92 5.78 14.19
C VAL A 104 21.23 5.32 14.81
N ASP A 105 21.45 4.00 14.89
CA ASP A 105 22.70 3.41 15.41
C ASP A 105 23.69 3.19 14.26
N PRO A 106 24.73 4.02 14.11
CA PRO A 106 25.65 3.89 12.99
C PRO A 106 26.61 2.71 13.14
N PHE A 107 26.60 1.98 14.26
CA PHE A 107 27.49 0.85 14.51
C PHE A 107 26.88 -0.50 14.12
N HIS A 108 25.55 -0.60 14.07
CA HIS A 108 24.84 -1.86 13.82
C HIS A 108 23.68 -1.77 12.82
N ASP A 109 23.15 -0.59 12.49
CA ASP A 109 22.09 -0.46 11.48
C ASP A 109 22.67 -0.64 10.06
N PRO A 110 22.26 -1.67 9.29
CA PRO A 110 22.71 -1.85 7.91
C PRO A 110 22.26 -0.75 6.94
N SER A 111 21.39 0.17 7.38
CA SER A 111 20.87 1.29 6.59
C SER A 111 21.60 2.61 6.88
N HIS A 112 22.35 2.67 7.98
CA HIS A 112 23.03 3.89 8.48
C HIS A 112 24.46 3.61 8.98
N CYS A 113 25.08 2.56 8.46
CA CYS A 113 26.37 2.04 8.88
C CYS A 113 27.52 3.02 8.64
N GLY A 114 28.19 3.43 9.71
CA GLY A 114 29.24 4.44 9.71
C GLY A 114 28.75 5.89 9.58
N GLY A 115 27.45 6.13 9.42
CA GLY A 115 26.87 7.46 9.28
C GLY A 115 25.53 7.50 8.53
N CYS A 116 24.89 8.68 8.52
CA CYS A 116 23.63 8.89 7.78
C CYS A 116 23.76 8.50 6.30
N GLY A 117 22.83 7.67 5.81
CA GLY A 117 22.83 7.13 4.45
C GLY A 117 23.84 6.00 4.18
N GLY A 118 24.52 5.48 5.20
CA GLY A 118 25.45 4.36 5.10
C GLY A 118 24.77 3.00 4.86
N VAL A 119 24.27 2.75 3.65
CA VAL A 119 23.59 1.49 3.33
C VAL A 119 24.58 0.38 2.97
N CYS A 120 24.54 -0.74 3.68
CA CYS A 120 25.35 -1.93 3.41
C CYS A 120 24.82 -2.74 2.21
N GLY A 121 25.72 -3.44 1.54
CA GLY A 121 25.37 -4.25 0.37
C GLY A 121 24.53 -5.49 0.71
N PRO A 122 23.85 -6.10 -0.28
CA PRO A 122 23.11 -7.34 -0.07
C PRO A 122 24.00 -8.45 0.53
N SER A 123 23.57 -9.01 1.67
CA SER A 123 24.32 -10.01 2.49
C SER A 123 25.46 -9.47 3.35
N GLU A 124 25.66 -8.15 3.42
CA GLU A 124 26.55 -7.53 4.41
C GLU A 124 25.79 -7.18 5.70
N VAL A 125 26.49 -7.20 6.82
CA VAL A 125 26.01 -6.67 8.11
C VAL A 125 26.82 -5.44 8.48
N CYS A 126 26.22 -4.51 9.22
CA CYS A 126 27.00 -3.45 9.86
C CYS A 126 27.67 -4.03 11.11
N ASP A 127 29.00 -4.02 11.14
CA ASP A 127 29.80 -4.38 12.31
C ASP A 127 30.72 -3.22 12.65
N SER A 128 30.53 -2.63 13.83
CA SER A 128 31.38 -1.57 14.37
C SER A 128 31.47 -0.34 13.43
N GLY A 129 30.39 -0.05 12.69
CA GLY A 129 30.31 1.06 11.73
C GLY A 129 30.96 0.79 10.38
N LEU A 130 31.24 -0.47 10.04
CA LEU A 130 31.71 -0.90 8.73
C LEU A 130 30.82 -2.02 8.18
N CYS A 131 30.40 -1.88 6.92
CA CYS A 131 29.70 -2.95 6.21
C CYS A 131 30.66 -4.12 5.96
N SER A 132 30.27 -5.31 6.42
CA SER A 132 31.11 -6.50 6.36
C SER A 132 30.31 -7.73 5.93
N LEU A 133 30.68 -8.28 4.77
CA LEU A 133 30.18 -9.57 4.29
C LEU A 133 30.58 -10.72 5.24
N THR A 134 29.60 -11.36 5.88
CA THR A 134 29.75 -12.52 6.78
C THR A 134 29.14 -13.77 6.14
N CYS A 135 29.97 -14.74 5.74
CA CYS A 135 29.53 -15.93 5.02
C CYS A 135 29.08 -17.06 5.97
N GLY A 136 27.79 -17.41 5.91
CA GLY A 136 27.22 -18.55 6.64
C GLY A 136 27.40 -19.91 5.96
N GLY A 137 27.06 -20.98 6.68
CA GLY A 137 26.88 -22.33 6.10
C GLY A 137 28.14 -23.05 5.61
N GLY A 138 29.34 -22.55 5.91
CA GLY A 138 30.60 -23.13 5.42
C GLY A 138 30.99 -22.71 3.99
N SER A 139 30.31 -21.70 3.44
CA SER A 139 30.73 -21.00 2.23
C SER A 139 31.96 -20.13 2.48
N THR A 140 32.76 -19.87 1.43
CA THR A 140 34.02 -19.10 1.53
C THR A 140 33.84 -17.70 0.96
N LYS A 141 34.41 -16.69 1.64
CA LYS A 141 34.40 -15.29 1.19
C LYS A 141 35.38 -15.10 0.03
N CYS A 142 34.85 -14.79 -1.14
CA CYS A 142 35.60 -14.56 -2.37
C CYS A 142 35.28 -13.16 -2.91
N GLY A 143 36.09 -12.18 -2.47
CA GLY A 143 35.82 -10.77 -2.73
C GLY A 143 34.52 -10.31 -2.05
N SER A 144 33.57 -9.83 -2.85
CA SER A 144 32.25 -9.36 -2.41
C SER A 144 31.15 -10.44 -2.47
N ALA A 145 31.50 -11.72 -2.64
CA ALA A 145 30.55 -12.83 -2.69
C ALA A 145 30.93 -13.98 -1.75
N CYS A 146 29.93 -14.70 -1.26
CA CYS A 146 30.09 -15.98 -0.57
C CYS A 146 29.84 -17.12 -1.56
N VAL A 147 30.80 -18.02 -1.75
CA VAL A 147 30.72 -19.11 -2.76
C VAL A 147 30.98 -20.49 -2.13
N ASP A 148 30.39 -21.54 -2.69
CA ASP A 148 30.63 -22.91 -2.25
C ASP A 148 31.80 -23.54 -3.01
N VAL A 149 33.00 -23.40 -2.43
CA VAL A 149 34.24 -23.96 -3.00
C VAL A 149 34.28 -25.50 -3.07
N LYS A 150 33.25 -26.22 -2.59
CA LYS A 150 33.22 -27.69 -2.68
C LYS A 150 32.46 -28.22 -3.89
N ASN A 151 31.49 -27.46 -4.41
CA ASN A 151 30.56 -27.93 -5.44
C ASN A 151 30.36 -26.94 -6.59
N ASP A 152 30.77 -25.68 -6.47
CA ASP A 152 30.68 -24.69 -7.54
C ASP A 152 31.79 -24.90 -8.60
N PRO A 153 31.45 -25.23 -9.87
CA PRO A 153 32.44 -25.38 -10.95
C PRO A 153 33.20 -24.09 -11.29
N ALA A 154 32.73 -22.91 -10.86
CA ALA A 154 33.41 -21.64 -11.05
C ALA A 154 34.36 -21.25 -9.88
N ASN A 155 34.31 -21.96 -8.76
CA ASN A 155 35.07 -21.64 -7.54
C ASN A 155 35.65 -22.90 -6.85
N CYS A 156 35.93 -23.95 -7.62
CA CYS A 156 36.24 -25.28 -7.10
C CYS A 156 37.59 -25.34 -6.37
N GLY A 157 37.56 -25.64 -5.08
CA GLY A 157 38.74 -25.69 -4.20
C GLY A 157 39.20 -24.33 -3.69
N ALA A 158 39.06 -23.26 -4.48
CA ALA A 158 39.34 -21.88 -4.09
C ALA A 158 38.60 -20.85 -4.98
N CYS A 159 38.51 -19.61 -4.49
CA CYS A 159 37.95 -18.46 -5.20
C CYS A 159 38.47 -18.34 -6.65
N GLY A 160 37.58 -18.22 -7.63
CA GLY A 160 37.92 -18.06 -9.05
C GLY A 160 38.65 -19.26 -9.68
N THR A 161 38.65 -20.42 -9.02
CA THR A 161 39.23 -21.64 -9.58
C THR A 161 38.17 -22.36 -10.42
N HIS A 162 38.23 -22.13 -11.73
CA HIS A 162 37.30 -22.71 -12.68
C HIS A 162 37.71 -24.15 -13.05
N CYS A 163 36.77 -25.08 -13.04
CA CYS A 163 36.95 -26.38 -13.67
C CYS A 163 37.02 -26.25 -15.21
N ALA A 164 37.72 -27.16 -15.88
CA ALA A 164 37.80 -27.15 -17.33
C ALA A 164 36.45 -27.48 -17.97
N ALA A 165 36.24 -27.07 -19.23
CA ALA A 165 34.99 -27.35 -19.93
C ALA A 165 34.74 -28.86 -20.05
N GLY A 166 33.68 -29.36 -19.37
CA GLY A 166 33.33 -30.78 -19.29
C GLY A 166 33.64 -31.44 -17.94
N GLU A 167 34.34 -30.75 -17.03
CA GLU A 167 34.57 -31.21 -15.66
C GLU A 167 33.47 -30.72 -14.69
N VAL A 168 33.26 -31.49 -13.61
CA VAL A 168 32.39 -31.11 -12.49
C VAL A 168 33.23 -30.92 -11.23
N CYS A 169 32.79 -30.03 -10.34
CA CYS A 169 33.41 -29.84 -9.03
C CYS A 169 32.80 -30.83 -8.02
N VAL A 170 33.64 -31.67 -7.39
CA VAL A 170 33.22 -32.59 -6.34
C VAL A 170 34.19 -32.52 -5.18
N ASN A 171 33.71 -32.11 -4.01
CA ASN A 171 34.50 -31.91 -2.78
C ASN A 171 35.72 -30.98 -2.96
N GLY A 172 35.62 -29.98 -3.85
CA GLY A 172 36.69 -29.01 -4.10
C GLY A 172 37.80 -29.49 -5.03
N ALA A 173 37.57 -30.56 -5.80
CA ALA A 173 38.40 -30.98 -6.90
C ALA A 173 37.58 -31.08 -8.20
N CYS A 174 38.15 -30.59 -9.30
CA CYS A 174 37.58 -30.75 -10.64
C CYS A 174 37.88 -32.14 -11.20
N GLY A 175 36.93 -32.74 -11.92
CA GLY A 175 37.15 -34.00 -12.61
C GLY A 175 36.11 -34.33 -13.67
N LEU A 176 36.51 -35.14 -14.64
CA LEU A 176 35.66 -35.70 -15.69
C LEU A 176 34.84 -36.89 -15.14
N GLN A 177 33.54 -36.89 -15.36
CA GLN A 177 32.67 -38.04 -15.06
C GLN A 177 32.12 -38.65 -16.37
N CYS A 178 32.62 -39.82 -16.74
CA CYS A 178 32.24 -40.49 -17.98
C CYS A 178 30.88 -41.22 -17.88
N PRO A 179 30.02 -41.16 -18.93
CA PRO A 179 28.78 -41.92 -19.00
C PRO A 179 28.98 -43.44 -18.92
N PRO A 180 28.02 -44.21 -18.37
CA PRO A 180 28.08 -45.67 -18.34
C PRO A 180 28.30 -46.27 -19.74
N GLY A 181 29.29 -47.15 -19.86
CA GLY A 181 29.70 -47.75 -21.15
C GLY A 181 30.92 -47.10 -21.80
N THR A 182 31.37 -45.93 -21.32
CA THR A 182 32.60 -45.27 -21.78
C THR A 182 33.69 -45.31 -20.71
N ILE A 183 34.96 -45.28 -21.13
CA ILE A 183 36.12 -45.18 -20.24
C ILE A 183 36.94 -43.92 -20.52
N GLN A 184 37.64 -43.40 -19.51
CA GLN A 184 38.44 -42.19 -19.67
C GLN A 184 39.77 -42.51 -20.39
N CYS A 185 39.92 -41.96 -21.60
CA CYS A 185 41.12 -42.02 -22.41
C CYS A 185 41.66 -40.60 -22.61
N GLY A 186 42.78 -40.27 -21.96
CA GLY A 186 43.51 -39.02 -22.24
C GLY A 186 42.76 -37.70 -22.02
N GLY A 187 41.75 -37.67 -21.14
CA GLY A 187 40.91 -36.49 -20.92
C GLY A 187 39.57 -36.51 -21.69
N GLN A 188 39.26 -37.56 -22.44
CA GLN A 188 37.98 -37.76 -23.10
C GLN A 188 37.34 -39.10 -22.70
N CYS A 189 36.02 -39.22 -22.84
CA CYS A 189 35.28 -40.45 -22.56
C CYS A 189 34.98 -41.16 -23.88
N LEU A 190 35.55 -42.35 -24.11
CA LEU A 190 35.48 -43.07 -25.38
C LEU A 190 34.84 -44.45 -25.20
N ASP A 191 34.16 -44.94 -26.24
CA ASP A 191 33.47 -46.25 -26.26
C ASP A 191 34.37 -47.32 -26.91
N THR A 192 35.11 -48.04 -26.08
CA THR A 192 36.04 -49.07 -26.56
C THR A 192 35.34 -50.35 -27.07
N SER A 193 34.01 -50.39 -27.16
CA SER A 193 33.28 -51.56 -27.66
C SER A 193 33.03 -51.53 -29.17
N ASN A 194 32.97 -50.33 -29.75
CA ASN A 194 32.57 -50.08 -31.14
C ASN A 194 33.40 -48.99 -31.86
N ASP A 195 34.20 -48.19 -31.15
CA ASP A 195 35.08 -47.19 -31.74
C ASP A 195 36.24 -47.86 -32.51
N PRO A 196 36.36 -47.68 -33.84
CA PRO A 196 37.46 -48.23 -34.63
C PRO A 196 38.84 -47.69 -34.24
N ASP A 197 38.92 -46.51 -33.62
CA ASP A 197 40.19 -45.89 -33.21
C ASP A 197 40.62 -46.28 -31.78
N ASN A 198 39.71 -46.86 -30.98
CA ASN A 198 39.90 -47.18 -29.56
C ASN A 198 39.40 -48.60 -29.20
N CYS A 199 39.51 -49.54 -30.13
CA CYS A 199 38.86 -50.84 -30.05
C CYS A 199 39.47 -51.75 -28.95
N GLY A 200 38.72 -52.01 -27.88
CA GLY A 200 39.12 -52.84 -26.74
C GLY A 200 39.96 -52.13 -25.67
N ALA A 201 40.69 -51.06 -26.03
CA ALA A 201 41.40 -50.17 -25.11
C ALA A 201 41.73 -48.82 -25.77
N CYS A 202 41.99 -47.79 -24.97
CA CYS A 202 42.41 -46.46 -25.45
C CYS A 202 43.57 -46.54 -26.46
N ASN A 203 43.46 -45.80 -27.57
CA ASN A 203 44.44 -45.75 -28.68
C ASN A 203 44.69 -47.10 -29.40
N THR A 204 43.70 -48.00 -29.43
CA THR A 204 43.80 -49.29 -30.15
C THR A 204 43.06 -49.21 -31.48
N THR A 205 43.71 -48.67 -32.50
CA THR A 205 43.13 -48.49 -33.84
C THR A 205 43.04 -49.81 -34.62
N CYS A 206 41.89 -50.07 -35.25
CA CYS A 206 41.68 -51.22 -36.13
C CYS A 206 42.47 -51.09 -37.45
N PRO A 207 42.98 -52.21 -38.01
CA PRO A 207 43.58 -52.24 -39.34
C PRO A 207 42.63 -51.72 -40.44
N SER A 208 43.20 -51.06 -41.45
CA SER A 208 42.45 -50.48 -42.57
C SER A 208 41.57 -51.52 -43.28
N GLY A 209 40.24 -51.37 -43.17
CA GLY A 209 39.24 -52.27 -43.75
C GLY A 209 38.47 -53.11 -42.72
N GLU A 210 38.87 -53.07 -41.46
CA GLU A 210 38.21 -53.75 -40.34
C GLU A 210 37.28 -52.81 -39.56
N LEU A 211 36.22 -53.35 -38.95
CA LEU A 211 35.34 -52.65 -38.02
C LEU A 211 35.54 -53.15 -36.59
N CYS A 212 35.40 -52.27 -35.60
CA CYS A 212 35.38 -52.66 -34.20
C CYS A 212 34.00 -53.23 -33.81
N SER A 213 33.99 -54.42 -33.21
CA SER A 213 32.78 -55.02 -32.63
C SER A 213 33.13 -55.79 -31.36
N ALA A 214 32.46 -55.45 -30.26
CA ALA A 214 32.72 -55.99 -28.92
C ALA A 214 34.21 -55.90 -28.51
N GLY A 215 34.88 -54.80 -28.88
CA GLY A 215 36.30 -54.56 -28.59
C GLY A 215 37.28 -55.42 -29.40
N LYS A 216 36.89 -55.87 -30.60
CA LYS A 216 37.76 -56.60 -31.56
C LYS A 216 37.53 -56.13 -32.99
N CYS A 217 38.59 -56.12 -33.79
CA CYS A 217 38.56 -55.73 -35.20
C CYS A 217 38.31 -56.93 -36.15
N GLY A 218 37.61 -56.71 -37.28
CA GLY A 218 37.49 -57.70 -38.37
C GLY A 218 36.71 -57.21 -39.61
N VAL A 219 36.82 -57.94 -40.74
CA VAL A 219 36.16 -57.61 -42.02
C VAL A 219 34.90 -58.48 -42.24
N ILE A 220 33.73 -57.86 -42.48
CA ILE A 220 32.46 -58.55 -42.81
C ILE A 220 31.68 -57.75 -43.88
N CYS A 221 31.35 -58.37 -45.01
CA CYS A 221 30.38 -57.82 -45.97
C CYS A 221 28.95 -58.11 -45.47
N LEU A 222 28.15 -57.07 -45.24
CA LEU A 222 26.75 -57.17 -44.82
C LEU A 222 25.79 -56.93 -46.01
N GLY A 223 24.53 -57.33 -45.84
CA GLY A 223 23.45 -56.98 -46.78
C GLY A 223 23.42 -57.75 -48.10
N GLY A 224 23.98 -58.97 -48.18
CA GLY A 224 23.95 -59.80 -49.39
C GLY A 224 24.93 -59.38 -50.49
N THR A 225 25.79 -58.40 -50.21
CA THR A 225 26.88 -57.98 -51.11
C THR A 225 28.00 -59.02 -51.17
N VAL A 226 28.65 -59.13 -52.33
CA VAL A 226 29.69 -60.13 -52.60
C VAL A 226 31.08 -59.47 -52.53
N LEU A 227 32.05 -60.13 -51.89
CA LEU A 227 33.43 -59.65 -51.84
C LEU A 227 34.12 -59.89 -53.19
N CYS A 228 34.20 -58.85 -54.03
CA CYS A 228 34.95 -58.85 -55.27
C CYS A 228 36.25 -58.04 -55.07
N ASN A 229 37.42 -58.68 -55.20
CA ASN A 229 38.74 -58.03 -55.11
C ASN A 229 38.96 -57.14 -53.86
N GLY A 230 38.51 -57.60 -52.69
CA GLY A 230 38.66 -56.88 -51.42
C GLY A 230 37.62 -55.79 -51.15
N LYS A 231 36.65 -55.59 -52.05
CA LYS A 231 35.53 -54.65 -51.89
C LYS A 231 34.19 -55.39 -51.95
N CYS A 232 33.26 -55.08 -51.05
CA CYS A 232 31.89 -55.58 -51.14
C CYS A 232 31.15 -54.84 -52.29
N VAL A 233 30.53 -55.58 -53.21
CA VAL A 233 29.75 -55.01 -54.33
C VAL A 233 28.35 -55.66 -54.42
N ASP A 234 27.37 -54.92 -54.93
CA ASP A 234 26.00 -55.41 -55.14
C ASP A 234 25.80 -55.89 -56.59
N THR A 235 25.94 -57.19 -56.80
CA THR A 235 25.74 -57.80 -58.12
C THR A 235 24.29 -57.81 -58.61
N ALA A 236 23.30 -57.34 -57.83
CA ALA A 236 21.92 -57.26 -58.30
C ALA A 236 21.60 -55.96 -59.07
N HIS A 237 22.33 -54.87 -58.79
CA HIS A 237 22.06 -53.52 -59.28
C HIS A 237 23.27 -52.77 -59.84
N ASP A 238 24.50 -53.23 -59.60
CA ASP A 238 25.70 -52.59 -60.14
C ASP A 238 25.82 -52.87 -61.66
N PRO A 239 25.74 -51.84 -62.53
CA PRO A 239 25.82 -52.01 -63.98
C PRO A 239 27.21 -52.46 -64.47
N ASP A 240 28.26 -52.36 -63.64
CA ASP A 240 29.61 -52.86 -63.94
C ASP A 240 29.85 -54.29 -63.37
N ASN A 241 29.00 -54.76 -62.46
CA ASN A 241 29.13 -56.07 -61.78
C ASN A 241 27.82 -56.90 -61.85
N CYS A 242 27.07 -56.75 -62.94
CA CYS A 242 25.69 -57.20 -63.04
C CYS A 242 25.56 -58.73 -63.09
N GLY A 243 25.12 -59.34 -61.98
CA GLY A 243 24.94 -60.77 -61.76
C GLY A 243 26.22 -61.54 -61.40
N SER A 244 27.39 -60.89 -61.45
CA SER A 244 28.71 -61.44 -61.11
C SER A 244 29.78 -60.35 -61.18
N CYS A 245 30.86 -60.45 -60.39
CA CYS A 245 32.00 -59.53 -60.47
C CYS A 245 32.46 -59.30 -61.94
N GLY A 246 32.56 -58.04 -62.37
CA GLY A 246 33.11 -57.64 -63.68
C GLY A 246 32.20 -57.82 -64.90
N LYS A 247 30.88 -57.99 -64.74
CA LYS A 247 29.92 -58.14 -65.84
C LYS A 247 29.18 -56.83 -66.14
N ILE A 248 29.65 -56.11 -67.16
CA ILE A 248 29.19 -54.76 -67.53
C ILE A 248 27.95 -54.80 -68.46
N CYS A 249 26.98 -53.91 -68.25
CA CYS A 249 25.82 -53.71 -69.13
C CYS A 249 26.10 -52.76 -70.31
N GLY A 250 25.44 -52.99 -71.45
CA GLY A 250 25.63 -52.20 -72.67
C GLY A 250 24.98 -50.82 -72.61
N VAL A 251 25.47 -49.86 -73.41
CA VAL A 251 24.92 -48.50 -73.48
C VAL A 251 23.39 -48.50 -73.73
N GLY A 252 22.64 -47.84 -72.83
CA GLY A 252 21.17 -47.81 -72.84
C GLY A 252 20.50 -48.94 -72.05
N TYR A 253 21.26 -49.79 -71.34
CA TYR A 253 20.75 -50.87 -70.49
C TYR A 253 21.35 -50.78 -69.08
N ASP A 254 20.51 -50.99 -68.08
CA ASP A 254 20.88 -50.95 -66.65
C ASP A 254 20.73 -52.34 -65.99
N CYS A 255 21.38 -52.55 -64.83
CA CYS A 255 21.32 -53.82 -64.13
C CYS A 255 20.06 -53.94 -63.26
N VAL A 256 19.12 -54.79 -63.68
CA VAL A 256 17.90 -55.08 -62.94
C VAL A 256 17.88 -56.56 -62.55
N ALA A 257 17.98 -56.82 -61.24
CA ALA A 257 18.02 -58.16 -60.66
C ALA A 257 19.09 -59.08 -61.30
N GLY A 258 20.29 -58.54 -61.51
CA GLY A 258 21.44 -59.25 -62.09
C GLY A 258 21.38 -59.48 -63.62
N LYS A 259 20.49 -58.78 -64.33
CA LYS A 259 20.37 -58.82 -65.80
C LYS A 259 20.27 -57.41 -66.38
N CYS A 260 20.91 -57.20 -67.53
CA CYS A 260 20.85 -55.92 -68.23
C CYS A 260 19.49 -55.75 -68.94
N ALA A 261 18.78 -54.64 -68.67
CA ALA A 261 17.45 -54.35 -69.21
C ALA A 261 17.36 -52.87 -69.67
N TYR A 262 16.53 -52.60 -70.69
CA TYR A 262 16.32 -51.24 -71.21
C TYR A 262 15.36 -50.47 -70.29
N THR A 263 15.75 -49.27 -69.86
CA THR A 263 15.01 -48.45 -68.89
C THR A 263 14.94 -46.98 -69.33
N CYS A 264 13.86 -46.29 -68.96
CA CYS A 264 13.88 -44.83 -68.91
C CYS A 264 14.69 -44.38 -67.67
N GLY A 265 15.25 -43.17 -67.68
CA GLY A 265 15.98 -42.61 -66.53
C GLY A 265 15.12 -42.53 -65.26
N THR A 266 15.79 -42.34 -64.12
CA THR A 266 15.27 -42.58 -62.75
C THR A 266 13.90 -41.97 -62.41
N ASP A 267 13.50 -40.90 -63.08
CA ASP A 267 12.28 -40.14 -62.79
C ASP A 267 11.24 -40.17 -63.94
N SER A 268 11.36 -41.12 -64.86
CA SER A 268 10.44 -41.28 -66.01
C SER A 268 9.95 -42.72 -66.17
N LEU A 269 8.67 -42.89 -66.49
CA LEU A 269 8.07 -44.18 -66.81
C LEU A 269 8.04 -44.41 -68.32
N LEU A 270 8.34 -45.64 -68.74
CA LEU A 270 8.11 -46.09 -70.11
C LEU A 270 6.62 -46.40 -70.29
N CYS A 271 5.88 -45.46 -70.88
CA CYS A 271 4.44 -45.57 -71.10
C CYS A 271 4.16 -45.86 -72.57
N GLY A 272 4.29 -47.14 -72.95
CA GLY A 272 4.26 -47.56 -74.34
C GLY A 272 5.65 -47.48 -74.96
N ALA A 273 5.84 -46.59 -75.94
CA ALA A 273 7.13 -46.35 -76.58
C ALA A 273 7.85 -45.10 -76.02
N ASP A 274 7.13 -44.24 -75.27
CA ASP A 274 7.62 -42.94 -74.83
C ASP A 274 7.97 -42.94 -73.34
N CYS A 275 9.07 -42.26 -72.98
CA CYS A 275 9.38 -41.94 -71.59
C CYS A 275 8.60 -40.68 -71.19
N VAL A 276 7.69 -40.80 -70.21
CA VAL A 276 6.90 -39.68 -69.68
C VAL A 276 7.16 -39.51 -68.18
N SER A 277 7.17 -38.26 -67.71
CA SER A 277 7.32 -37.95 -66.28
C SER A 277 6.02 -38.26 -65.54
N PRO A 278 5.96 -39.28 -64.66
CA PRO A 278 4.80 -39.47 -63.80
C PRO A 278 4.67 -38.36 -62.77
N LEU A 279 5.71 -37.55 -62.54
CA LEU A 279 5.74 -36.55 -61.48
C LEU A 279 5.08 -35.23 -61.88
N THR A 280 5.10 -34.90 -63.17
CA THR A 280 4.74 -33.55 -63.66
C THR A 280 3.84 -33.53 -64.90
N ASP A 281 3.61 -34.64 -65.61
CA ASP A 281 2.70 -34.68 -66.76
C ASP A 281 1.23 -34.82 -66.32
N PRO A 282 0.34 -33.84 -66.56
CA PRO A 282 -1.08 -33.92 -66.23
C PRO A 282 -1.85 -35.03 -66.96
N SER A 283 -1.25 -35.68 -67.97
CA SER A 283 -1.83 -36.83 -68.69
C SER A 283 -1.38 -38.19 -68.14
N ASN A 284 -0.32 -38.24 -67.35
CA ASN A 284 0.34 -39.46 -66.88
C ASN A 284 0.68 -39.41 -65.37
N CYS A 285 -0.10 -38.67 -64.60
CA CYS A 285 0.23 -38.28 -63.24
C CYS A 285 0.17 -39.46 -62.25
N GLY A 286 1.32 -39.83 -61.69
CA GLY A 286 1.46 -41.01 -60.84
C GLY A 286 1.32 -42.34 -61.60
N GLY A 287 1.45 -42.33 -62.93
CA GLY A 287 1.41 -43.53 -63.76
C GLY A 287 0.79 -43.32 -65.16
N CYS A 288 1.18 -44.17 -66.10
CA CYS A 288 0.72 -44.12 -67.49
C CYS A 288 -0.81 -43.98 -67.63
N GLY A 289 -1.26 -42.97 -68.39
CA GLY A 289 -2.67 -42.72 -68.70
C GLY A 289 -3.52 -42.15 -67.54
N LYS A 290 -2.92 -41.89 -66.37
CA LYS A 290 -3.63 -41.25 -65.24
C LYS A 290 -3.75 -39.73 -65.47
N LYS A 291 -4.73 -39.36 -66.29
CA LYS A 291 -5.01 -37.94 -66.59
C LYS A 291 -5.70 -37.24 -65.41
N CYS A 292 -5.23 -36.04 -65.08
CA CYS A 292 -5.84 -35.20 -64.05
C CYS A 292 -7.22 -34.65 -64.46
N PRO A 293 -8.17 -34.54 -63.51
CA PRO A 293 -9.45 -33.85 -63.71
C PRO A 293 -9.30 -32.41 -64.24
N THR A 294 -10.32 -31.93 -64.95
CA THR A 294 -10.34 -30.58 -65.51
C THR A 294 -10.11 -29.51 -64.42
N GLY A 295 -9.07 -28.69 -64.60
CA GLY A 295 -8.69 -27.64 -63.65
C GLY A 295 -7.63 -28.05 -62.62
N GLN A 296 -7.11 -29.27 -62.68
CA GLN A 296 -6.00 -29.74 -61.83
C GLN A 296 -4.69 -29.89 -62.62
N VAL A 297 -3.57 -29.73 -61.90
CA VAL A 297 -2.20 -29.94 -62.39
C VAL A 297 -1.58 -31.18 -61.74
N CYS A 298 -0.50 -31.72 -62.33
CA CYS A 298 0.25 -32.82 -61.74
C CYS A 298 1.41 -32.30 -60.88
N ASN A 299 1.35 -32.53 -59.57
CA ASN A 299 2.38 -32.16 -58.62
C ASN A 299 2.92 -33.43 -57.93
N ASN A 300 4.19 -33.76 -58.18
CA ASN A 300 4.88 -34.98 -57.70
C ASN A 300 4.04 -36.26 -57.83
N GLY A 301 3.36 -36.42 -58.98
CA GLY A 301 2.59 -37.62 -59.30
C GLY A 301 1.23 -37.74 -58.62
N THR A 302 0.72 -36.63 -58.10
CA THR A 302 -0.69 -36.51 -57.68
C THR A 302 -1.37 -35.34 -58.38
N CYS A 303 -2.63 -35.53 -58.74
CA CYS A 303 -3.45 -34.47 -59.33
C CYS A 303 -4.01 -33.56 -58.22
N GLY A 304 -3.81 -32.26 -58.34
CA GLY A 304 -4.22 -31.28 -57.34
C GLY A 304 -4.53 -29.91 -57.93
N LEU A 305 -5.06 -29.02 -57.09
CA LEU A 305 -5.30 -27.63 -57.45
C LEU A 305 -3.97 -26.88 -57.60
N ASP A 306 -3.89 -26.00 -58.59
CA ASP A 306 -2.85 -24.96 -58.63
C ASP A 306 -3.32 -23.78 -57.78
N CYS A 307 -2.62 -23.53 -56.67
CA CYS A 307 -2.91 -22.44 -55.74
C CYS A 307 -1.84 -21.34 -55.72
N GLY A 308 -0.80 -21.42 -56.57
CA GLY A 308 0.31 -20.46 -56.54
C GLY A 308 0.94 -20.34 -55.15
N SER A 309 0.82 -19.16 -54.53
CA SER A 309 1.31 -18.87 -53.16
C SER A 309 0.29 -19.14 -52.05
N LEU A 310 -0.94 -19.56 -52.39
CA LEU A 310 -2.00 -19.91 -51.43
C LEU A 310 -1.96 -21.41 -51.10
N THR A 311 -2.59 -21.81 -50.00
CA THR A 311 -2.62 -23.22 -49.59
C THR A 311 -3.84 -23.94 -50.15
N ALA A 312 -3.64 -25.13 -50.71
CA ALA A 312 -4.71 -26.00 -51.19
C ALA A 312 -5.43 -26.68 -50.02
N CYS A 313 -6.67 -26.28 -49.76
CA CYS A 313 -7.52 -26.80 -48.71
C CYS A 313 -8.75 -27.50 -49.31
N SER A 314 -8.63 -28.81 -49.49
CA SER A 314 -9.60 -29.67 -50.16
C SER A 314 -9.94 -29.23 -51.60
N ALA A 315 -10.96 -28.39 -51.77
CA ALA A 315 -11.47 -27.93 -53.05
C ALA A 315 -11.35 -26.40 -53.25
N GLN A 316 -10.58 -25.72 -52.38
CA GLN A 316 -10.41 -24.27 -52.36
C GLN A 316 -8.92 -23.92 -52.15
N CYS A 317 -8.45 -22.84 -52.75
CA CYS A 317 -7.19 -22.22 -52.37
C CYS A 317 -7.49 -21.13 -51.33
N VAL A 318 -6.83 -21.16 -50.17
CA VAL A 318 -7.08 -20.22 -49.07
C VAL A 318 -5.79 -19.55 -48.61
N ASP A 319 -5.92 -18.31 -48.11
CA ASP A 319 -4.80 -17.58 -47.53
C ASP A 319 -4.65 -17.91 -46.04
N ILE A 320 -3.78 -18.88 -45.74
CA ILE A 320 -3.51 -19.28 -44.37
C ILE A 320 -2.78 -18.21 -43.54
N GLN A 321 -2.32 -17.10 -44.14
CA GLN A 321 -1.60 -16.04 -43.43
C GLN A 321 -2.52 -15.01 -42.78
N SER A 322 -3.74 -14.84 -43.33
CA SER A 322 -4.68 -13.78 -42.92
C SER A 322 -6.16 -14.21 -42.79
N ASP A 323 -6.56 -15.38 -43.32
CA ASP A 323 -7.93 -15.88 -43.16
C ASP A 323 -8.15 -16.49 -41.78
N THR A 324 -9.02 -15.87 -40.97
CA THR A 324 -9.39 -16.34 -39.62
C THR A 324 -10.08 -17.69 -39.60
N LYS A 325 -10.53 -18.24 -40.75
CA LYS A 325 -11.11 -19.59 -40.88
C LYS A 325 -10.09 -20.66 -41.26
N ASN A 326 -8.87 -20.27 -41.66
CA ASN A 326 -7.83 -21.16 -42.19
C ASN A 326 -6.43 -20.81 -41.64
N CYS A 327 -6.34 -20.26 -40.43
CA CYS A 327 -5.14 -19.56 -39.99
C CYS A 327 -3.97 -20.50 -39.65
N GLY A 328 -2.95 -20.50 -40.48
CA GLY A 328 -1.78 -21.39 -40.44
C GLY A 328 -2.04 -22.81 -40.93
N ALA A 329 -3.30 -23.22 -41.12
CA ALA A 329 -3.69 -24.52 -41.65
C ALA A 329 -5.15 -24.53 -42.13
N CYS A 330 -5.46 -25.42 -43.08
CA CYS A 330 -6.81 -25.64 -43.59
C CYS A 330 -7.83 -25.88 -42.45
N ALA A 331 -8.96 -25.17 -42.50
CA ALA A 331 -10.05 -25.24 -41.53
C ALA A 331 -9.67 -24.94 -40.06
N LYS A 332 -8.48 -24.36 -39.81
CA LYS A 332 -8.09 -23.86 -38.48
C LYS A 332 -8.75 -22.51 -38.23
N LEU A 333 -9.91 -22.55 -37.61
CA LEU A 333 -10.69 -21.39 -37.17
C LEU A 333 -10.05 -20.77 -35.92
N CYS A 334 -9.81 -19.45 -35.94
CA CYS A 334 -9.42 -18.70 -34.74
C CYS A 334 -10.60 -18.53 -33.76
N ALA A 335 -10.32 -18.36 -32.47
CA ALA A 335 -11.35 -18.20 -31.46
C ALA A 335 -12.14 -16.89 -31.64
N PRO A 336 -13.38 -16.78 -31.12
CA PRO A 336 -14.16 -15.55 -31.21
C PRO A 336 -13.43 -14.35 -30.61
N GLY A 337 -13.09 -13.36 -31.44
CA GLY A 337 -12.34 -12.15 -31.07
C GLY A 337 -10.87 -12.14 -31.51
N GLU A 338 -10.31 -13.29 -31.92
CA GLU A 338 -8.97 -13.37 -32.47
C GLU A 338 -8.90 -12.96 -33.96
N VAL A 339 -7.73 -12.51 -34.38
CA VAL A 339 -7.34 -12.23 -35.76
C VAL A 339 -6.26 -13.21 -36.21
N CYS A 340 -6.13 -13.39 -37.53
CA CYS A 340 -5.03 -14.16 -38.11
C CYS A 340 -3.94 -13.21 -38.60
N VAL A 341 -2.73 -13.36 -38.05
CA VAL A 341 -1.55 -12.58 -38.46
C VAL A 341 -0.38 -13.54 -38.66
N ALA A 342 0.22 -13.52 -39.85
CA ALA A 342 1.34 -14.41 -40.22
C ALA A 342 1.06 -15.91 -39.96
N GLY A 343 -0.20 -16.33 -40.13
CA GLY A 343 -0.64 -17.72 -39.91
C GLY A 343 -0.77 -18.16 -38.46
N GLN A 344 -0.75 -17.21 -37.51
CA GLN A 344 -1.05 -17.44 -36.11
C GLN A 344 -2.34 -16.73 -35.72
N CYS A 345 -3.23 -17.46 -35.03
CA CYS A 345 -4.38 -16.86 -34.36
C CYS A 345 -3.87 -16.17 -33.09
N GLY A 346 -4.32 -14.95 -32.86
CA GLY A 346 -3.98 -14.19 -31.67
C GLY A 346 -4.88 -12.96 -31.53
N CYS A 347 -4.72 -12.24 -30.44
CA CYS A 347 -5.52 -11.05 -30.22
C CYS A 347 -5.06 -9.85 -31.06
N PRO A 348 -5.95 -8.90 -31.38
CA PRO A 348 -5.58 -7.67 -32.06
C PRO A 348 -4.53 -6.87 -31.27
N SER A 349 -3.77 -6.00 -31.95
CA SER A 349 -2.84 -5.09 -31.27
C SER A 349 -3.57 -4.25 -30.21
N GLY A 350 -3.05 -4.25 -28.98
CA GLY A 350 -3.70 -3.62 -27.82
C GLY A 350 -4.62 -4.55 -27.01
N TYR A 351 -4.72 -5.83 -27.39
CA TYR A 351 -5.49 -6.85 -26.68
C TYR A 351 -4.60 -8.05 -26.34
N ASP A 352 -4.73 -8.61 -25.13
CA ASP A 352 -4.13 -9.90 -24.75
C ASP A 352 -5.19 -11.01 -24.67
N SER A 353 -4.73 -12.26 -24.77
CA SER A 353 -5.57 -13.46 -24.62
C SER A 353 -5.70 -13.87 -23.15
N CYS A 354 -6.71 -13.33 -22.47
CA CYS A 354 -7.02 -13.64 -21.07
C CYS A 354 -8.00 -14.81 -21.00
N LEU A 355 -7.52 -15.98 -20.54
CA LEU A 355 -8.31 -17.22 -20.43
C LEU A 355 -9.05 -17.60 -21.74
N GLY A 356 -8.41 -17.35 -22.90
CA GLY A 356 -8.97 -17.66 -24.22
C GLY A 356 -9.98 -16.64 -24.75
N LYS A 357 -9.95 -15.40 -24.23
CA LYS A 357 -10.71 -14.26 -24.77
C LYS A 357 -9.78 -13.06 -24.93
N CYS A 358 -9.94 -12.30 -26.01
CA CYS A 358 -9.22 -11.06 -26.20
C CYS A 358 -9.81 -9.95 -25.33
N ILE A 359 -9.00 -9.38 -24.44
CA ILE A 359 -9.35 -8.27 -23.53
C ILE A 359 -8.50 -7.05 -23.86
N ASP A 360 -9.10 -5.86 -23.82
CA ASP A 360 -8.47 -4.58 -24.15
C ASP A 360 -7.48 -4.18 -23.05
N VAL A 361 -6.19 -4.49 -23.23
CA VAL A 361 -5.17 -4.17 -22.23
C VAL A 361 -4.71 -2.70 -22.29
N GLN A 362 -5.32 -1.88 -23.14
CA GLN A 362 -4.98 -0.47 -23.28
C GLN A 362 -5.83 0.43 -22.38
N THR A 363 -7.05 -0.01 -22.06
CA THR A 363 -8.06 0.78 -21.34
C THR A 363 -8.83 0.02 -20.25
N ASP A 364 -8.78 -1.31 -20.19
CA ASP A 364 -9.40 -2.08 -19.09
C ASP A 364 -8.60 -1.91 -17.78
N PRO A 365 -9.18 -1.30 -16.72
CA PRO A 365 -8.49 -1.15 -15.43
C PRO A 365 -8.22 -2.46 -14.70
N LEU A 366 -8.83 -3.59 -15.11
CA LEU A 366 -8.59 -4.92 -14.52
C LEU A 366 -7.52 -5.74 -15.26
N ASN A 367 -7.07 -5.28 -16.43
CA ASN A 367 -6.14 -6.00 -17.32
C ASN A 367 -5.15 -5.04 -18.00
N CYS A 368 -4.68 -4.03 -17.28
CA CYS A 368 -3.89 -2.95 -17.86
C CYS A 368 -2.46 -3.38 -18.21
N GLY A 369 -2.10 -3.26 -19.48
CA GLY A 369 -0.79 -3.68 -20.00
C GLY A 369 -0.64 -5.20 -20.19
N ALA A 370 -1.27 -6.01 -19.34
CA ALA A 370 -1.37 -7.46 -19.48
C ALA A 370 -2.56 -8.05 -18.71
N CYS A 371 -2.97 -9.28 -19.05
CA CYS A 371 -4.03 -10.01 -18.35
C CYS A 371 -3.81 -10.12 -16.84
N GLY A 372 -4.84 -9.76 -16.05
CA GLY A 372 -4.81 -9.84 -14.59
C GLY A 372 -3.93 -8.80 -13.90
N VAL A 373 -3.31 -7.88 -14.66
CA VAL A 373 -2.63 -6.70 -14.09
C VAL A 373 -3.68 -5.61 -13.87
N GLY A 374 -4.34 -5.67 -12.72
CA GLY A 374 -5.27 -4.62 -12.31
C GLY A 374 -4.53 -3.36 -11.87
N CYS A 375 -5.07 -2.20 -12.21
CA CYS A 375 -4.65 -0.93 -11.62
C CYS A 375 -5.15 -0.80 -10.18
N GLY A 376 -4.44 -0.04 -9.35
CA GLY A 376 -4.89 0.29 -8.00
C GLY A 376 -6.16 1.13 -7.99
N ASP A 377 -6.85 1.18 -6.85
CA ASP A 377 -8.16 1.84 -6.73
C ASP A 377 -8.16 3.32 -7.17
N ASP A 378 -7.01 4.01 -7.06
CA ASP A 378 -6.81 5.42 -7.43
C ASP A 378 -6.08 5.66 -8.76
N GLU A 379 -6.04 4.62 -9.59
CA GLU A 379 -5.46 4.62 -10.92
C GLU A 379 -6.51 4.39 -12.02
N VAL A 380 -6.15 4.68 -13.26
CA VAL A 380 -6.91 4.40 -14.48
C VAL A 380 -5.95 3.83 -15.52
N CYS A 381 -6.41 2.84 -16.29
CA CYS A 381 -5.60 2.30 -17.39
C CYS A 381 -5.57 3.28 -18.57
N THR A 382 -4.39 3.76 -18.94
CA THR A 382 -4.19 4.64 -20.09
C THR A 382 -3.04 4.14 -20.94
N ALA A 383 -3.33 3.71 -22.17
CA ALA A 383 -2.34 3.16 -23.11
C ALA A 383 -1.55 1.96 -22.55
N GLY A 384 -2.22 1.14 -21.73
CA GLY A 384 -1.63 -0.05 -21.11
C GLY A 384 -0.69 0.23 -19.94
N VAL A 385 -0.78 1.42 -19.34
CA VAL A 385 -0.09 1.78 -18.10
C VAL A 385 -1.12 2.28 -17.09
N CYS A 386 -1.04 1.80 -15.86
CA CYS A 386 -1.79 2.35 -14.74
C CYS A 386 -1.21 3.72 -14.36
N VAL A 387 -2.05 4.75 -14.43
CA VAL A 387 -1.69 6.13 -14.11
C VAL A 387 -2.73 6.70 -13.16
N CYS A 388 -2.35 7.66 -12.31
CA CYS A 388 -3.27 8.21 -11.33
C CYS A 388 -4.51 8.84 -11.97
N LYS A 389 -5.65 8.73 -11.28
CA LYS A 389 -6.90 9.44 -11.64
C LYS A 389 -6.64 10.92 -11.93
N PRO A 390 -7.38 11.56 -12.86
CA PRO A 390 -7.24 12.98 -13.14
C PRO A 390 -7.32 13.85 -11.88
N GLY A 391 -6.25 14.60 -11.60
CA GLY A 391 -6.13 15.47 -10.42
C GLY A 391 -5.41 14.85 -9.22
N TRP A 392 -5.05 13.56 -9.27
CA TRP A 392 -4.22 12.87 -8.28
C TRP A 392 -2.75 12.88 -8.73
N THR A 393 -1.82 12.73 -7.78
CA THR A 393 -0.37 12.76 -8.02
C THR A 393 0.26 11.41 -7.67
N SER A 394 1.20 10.93 -8.49
CA SER A 394 1.99 9.74 -8.14
C SER A 394 3.13 10.14 -7.21
N CYS A 395 3.13 9.58 -6.00
CA CYS A 395 4.11 9.82 -4.96
C CYS A 395 4.76 8.49 -4.58
N GLY A 396 6.00 8.28 -4.99
CA GLY A 396 6.73 7.02 -4.75
C GLY A 396 6.15 5.78 -5.44
N GLY A 397 5.31 5.97 -6.47
CA GLY A 397 4.57 4.87 -7.12
C GLY A 397 3.17 4.62 -6.54
N THR A 398 2.73 5.38 -5.54
CA THR A 398 1.35 5.34 -5.04
C THR A 398 0.60 6.62 -5.45
N CYS A 399 -0.62 6.48 -5.95
CA CYS A 399 -1.46 7.62 -6.30
C CYS A 399 -2.11 8.23 -5.05
N VAL A 400 -1.98 9.54 -4.87
CA VAL A 400 -2.53 10.27 -3.72
C VAL A 400 -3.19 11.57 -4.17
N ASP A 401 -4.32 11.92 -3.54
CA ASP A 401 -4.89 13.26 -3.65
C ASP A 401 -4.10 14.20 -2.74
N THR A 402 -3.19 14.97 -3.33
CA THR A 402 -2.40 15.95 -2.61
C THR A 402 -3.25 17.09 -2.02
N LYS A 403 -4.55 17.18 -2.33
CA LYS A 403 -5.46 18.16 -1.72
C LYS A 403 -6.03 17.74 -0.37
N THR A 404 -5.98 16.44 -0.05
CA THR A 404 -6.66 15.85 1.12
C THR A 404 -5.81 14.83 1.90
N SER A 405 -4.77 14.25 1.31
CA SER A 405 -3.83 13.37 2.03
C SER A 405 -3.01 14.17 3.04
N SER A 406 -3.11 13.83 4.33
CA SER A 406 -2.32 14.45 5.40
C SER A 406 -0.84 14.06 5.37
N GLN A 407 -0.44 13.07 4.57
CA GLN A 407 0.95 12.63 4.37
C GLN A 407 1.58 13.21 3.08
N ASN A 408 0.77 13.80 2.19
CA ASN A 408 1.21 14.29 0.87
C ASN A 408 0.55 15.64 0.51
N CYS A 409 0.43 16.53 1.48
CA CYS A 409 -0.38 17.73 1.33
C CYS A 409 0.29 18.79 0.46
N GLY A 410 -0.34 19.14 -0.66
CA GLY A 410 0.20 20.05 -1.67
C GLY A 410 1.28 19.43 -2.56
N ALA A 411 2.12 18.55 -2.00
CA ALA A 411 3.14 17.79 -2.72
C ALA A 411 3.44 16.44 -2.03
N CYS A 412 4.05 15.51 -2.77
CA CYS A 412 4.48 14.22 -2.27
C CYS A 412 5.38 14.32 -1.03
N GLY A 413 5.14 13.49 -0.02
CA GLY A 413 5.90 13.46 1.23
C GLY A 413 5.65 14.64 2.19
N THR A 414 4.91 15.67 1.77
CA THR A 414 4.58 16.82 2.61
C THR A 414 3.56 16.42 3.68
N THR A 415 4.05 15.95 4.82
CA THR A 415 3.19 15.54 5.93
C THR A 415 2.75 16.74 6.77
N CYS A 416 1.46 16.79 7.09
CA CYS A 416 0.90 17.77 8.01
C CYS A 416 1.27 17.41 9.46
N VAL A 417 1.83 18.39 10.20
CA VAL A 417 2.16 18.22 11.62
C VAL A 417 0.92 17.91 12.45
N VAL A 418 1.11 17.30 13.64
CA VAL A 418 0.03 16.91 14.55
C VAL A 418 -0.98 18.06 14.76
N GLY A 419 -2.28 17.77 14.60
CA GLY A 419 -3.37 18.76 14.65
C GLY A 419 -3.69 19.48 13.34
N LYS A 420 -2.88 19.30 12.28
CA LYS A 420 -3.16 19.84 10.94
C LYS A 420 -3.75 18.76 10.03
N VAL A 421 -4.77 19.12 9.26
CA VAL A 421 -5.37 18.28 8.21
C VAL A 421 -5.12 18.91 6.85
N CYS A 422 -4.92 18.08 5.83
CA CYS A 422 -4.75 18.61 4.48
C CYS A 422 -6.08 19.10 3.93
N THR A 423 -6.15 20.38 3.59
CA THR A 423 -7.35 21.01 3.02
C THR A 423 -6.94 21.80 1.78
N ALA A 424 -7.45 21.40 0.62
CA ALA A 424 -7.16 22.03 -0.68
C ALA A 424 -5.64 22.12 -1.02
N GLY A 425 -4.82 21.24 -0.44
CA GLY A 425 -3.37 21.19 -0.69
C GLY A 425 -2.54 22.09 0.22
N GLY A 426 -3.13 22.66 1.27
CA GLY A 426 -2.41 23.27 2.38
C GLY A 426 -2.68 22.52 3.69
N CYS A 427 -1.67 22.37 4.53
CA CYS A 427 -1.84 21.89 5.90
C CYS A 427 -2.52 22.98 6.73
N ALA A 428 -3.84 22.93 6.80
CA ALA A 428 -4.64 23.80 7.64
C ALA A 428 -4.78 23.20 9.04
N THR A 429 -4.99 24.04 10.06
CA THR A 429 -5.46 23.52 11.35
C THR A 429 -6.79 22.80 11.14
N SER A 430 -7.01 21.67 11.82
CA SER A 430 -8.32 21.02 11.81
C SER A 430 -9.35 21.95 12.45
N THR A 431 -9.99 22.82 11.67
CA THR A 431 -11.03 23.73 12.19
C THR A 431 -12.32 22.95 12.44
N GLY A 432 -12.34 22.19 13.53
CA GLY A 432 -13.52 21.46 14.02
C GLY A 432 -13.97 20.31 13.13
N GLN A 433 -13.06 19.50 12.58
CA GLN A 433 -13.42 18.22 11.97
C GLN A 433 -13.32 17.11 13.02
N TRP A 434 -14.44 16.84 13.69
CA TRP A 434 -14.57 15.85 14.76
C TRP A 434 -14.89 14.48 14.15
N ASN A 435 -13.99 13.98 13.30
CA ASN A 435 -14.29 12.87 12.39
C ASN A 435 -14.24 11.49 13.05
N THR A 436 -14.02 11.40 14.36
CA THR A 436 -14.02 10.18 15.18
C THR A 436 -14.38 10.49 16.64
N LEU A 437 -14.49 9.46 17.47
CA LEU A 437 -14.63 9.56 18.92
C LEU A 437 -13.41 10.30 19.51
N GLY A 438 -13.60 11.17 20.50
CA GLY A 438 -12.47 11.85 21.16
C GLY A 438 -11.71 12.86 20.28
N PHE A 439 -12.38 13.48 19.30
CA PHE A 439 -11.87 14.42 18.30
C PHE A 439 -10.90 13.81 17.28
N ASP A 440 -9.80 13.24 17.73
CA ASP A 440 -8.77 12.61 16.90
C ASP A 440 -8.54 11.14 17.28
N VAL A 441 -7.74 10.44 16.49
CA VAL A 441 -7.44 9.02 16.73
C VAL A 441 -6.66 8.77 18.03
N ALA A 442 -6.03 9.78 18.62
CA ALA A 442 -5.36 9.70 19.92
C ALA A 442 -6.31 9.99 21.10
N HIS A 443 -7.59 10.26 20.80
CA HIS A 443 -8.66 10.65 21.72
C HIS A 443 -8.32 11.88 22.57
N THR A 444 -7.60 12.87 22.03
CA THR A 444 -7.25 14.08 22.79
C THR A 444 -8.48 14.85 23.27
N GLY A 445 -9.55 14.89 22.47
CA GLY A 445 -10.78 15.64 22.77
C GLY A 445 -10.63 17.17 22.68
N GLU A 446 -9.53 17.68 22.09
CA GLU A 446 -9.25 19.10 21.87
C GLU A 446 -9.09 19.43 20.38
N ASN A 447 -9.81 20.42 19.91
CA ASN A 447 -9.47 21.08 18.65
C ASN A 447 -8.15 21.89 18.79
N THR A 448 -7.06 21.31 18.27
CA THR A 448 -5.61 21.69 18.25
C THR A 448 -5.19 23.13 17.88
N ALA A 449 -5.98 24.12 18.28
CA ALA A 449 -5.71 25.55 18.25
C ALA A 449 -6.03 26.21 19.60
N GLU A 450 -6.31 25.43 20.66
CA GLU A 450 -6.91 25.91 21.89
C GLU A 450 -6.01 25.61 23.08
N LEU A 451 -5.43 26.65 23.69
CA LEU A 451 -4.50 26.51 24.83
C LEU A 451 -5.12 25.84 26.07
N GLY A 452 -6.43 25.59 26.08
CA GLY A 452 -7.15 24.90 27.15
C GLY A 452 -6.96 25.54 28.51
N LYS A 453 -6.65 26.84 28.56
CA LYS A 453 -5.98 27.48 29.70
C LYS A 453 -6.99 27.86 30.80
N PRO A 454 -6.84 27.34 32.03
CA PRO A 454 -7.60 27.80 33.18
C PRO A 454 -7.10 29.15 33.71
N PRO A 455 -7.93 29.90 34.47
CA PRO A 455 -9.28 29.56 34.91
C PRO A 455 -10.33 29.60 33.78
N LEU A 456 -11.40 28.82 33.93
CA LEU A 456 -12.53 28.81 33.02
C LEU A 456 -13.79 29.33 33.73
N TYR A 457 -14.67 29.94 32.95
CA TYR A 457 -15.90 30.57 33.45
C TYR A 457 -17.12 30.02 32.71
N LEU A 458 -18.16 29.66 33.46
CA LEU A 458 -19.43 29.21 32.88
C LEU A 458 -20.01 30.33 32.01
N ALA A 459 -20.08 30.09 30.70
CA ALA A 459 -20.59 31.04 29.72
C ALA A 459 -22.11 30.87 29.52
N TRP A 460 -22.58 29.62 29.42
CA TRP A 460 -23.99 29.31 29.29
C TRP A 460 -24.34 27.89 29.73
N THR A 461 -25.64 27.65 29.93
CA THR A 461 -26.25 26.37 30.28
C THR A 461 -27.50 26.17 29.43
N HIS A 462 -27.65 25.00 28.81
CA HIS A 462 -28.81 24.63 28.00
C HIS A 462 -29.35 23.27 28.41
N GLU A 463 -30.65 23.15 28.66
CA GLU A 463 -31.30 21.85 28.84
C GLU A 463 -31.64 21.27 27.46
N VAL A 464 -30.91 20.25 27.03
CA VAL A 464 -31.10 19.63 25.70
C VAL A 464 -32.27 18.65 25.76
N LEU A 465 -32.33 17.87 26.83
CA LEU A 465 -33.39 16.91 27.16
C LEU A 465 -33.59 16.88 28.68
N GLU A 466 -34.82 16.78 29.15
CA GLU A 466 -35.10 16.71 30.58
C GLU A 466 -34.78 15.29 31.13
N ASN A 467 -33.88 15.20 32.12
CA ASN A 467 -33.56 13.96 32.85
C ASN A 467 -33.02 12.79 31.99
N ILE A 468 -32.44 13.06 30.81
CA ILE A 468 -31.88 12.04 29.90
C ILE A 468 -30.40 12.35 29.68
N ALA A 469 -29.51 11.44 30.07
CA ALA A 469 -28.07 11.60 29.89
C ALA A 469 -27.68 11.93 28.43
N LEU A 470 -26.71 12.82 28.23
CA LEU A 470 -26.19 13.14 26.90
C LEU A 470 -25.00 12.25 26.53
N ASN A 471 -24.88 11.94 25.24
CA ASN A 471 -23.59 11.51 24.69
C ASN A 471 -22.59 12.69 24.75
N PRO A 472 -21.27 12.43 24.71
CA PRO A 472 -20.29 13.48 24.46
C PRO A 472 -20.64 14.23 23.18
N VAL A 473 -20.61 15.56 23.25
CA VAL A 473 -20.97 16.44 22.14
C VAL A 473 -19.82 16.57 21.15
N VAL A 474 -20.15 16.96 19.92
CA VAL A 474 -19.15 17.28 18.88
C VAL A 474 -19.37 18.69 18.35
N VAL A 475 -18.29 19.36 17.97
CA VAL A 475 -18.30 20.79 17.65
C VAL A 475 -17.71 21.00 16.26
N ALA A 476 -18.44 21.69 15.38
CA ALA A 476 -17.99 22.04 14.05
C ALA A 476 -18.62 23.35 13.56
N GLY A 477 -17.81 24.24 12.96
CA GLY A 477 -18.30 25.47 12.33
C GLY A 477 -19.16 26.35 13.24
N GLY A 478 -18.75 26.55 14.49
CA GLY A 478 -19.49 27.36 15.49
C GLY A 478 -20.77 26.73 16.02
N ARG A 479 -20.95 25.41 15.82
CA ARG A 479 -22.12 24.66 16.28
C ARG A 479 -21.70 23.50 17.16
N VAL A 480 -22.47 23.21 18.20
CA VAL A 480 -22.34 22.02 19.04
C VAL A 480 -23.53 21.10 18.80
N PHE A 481 -23.25 19.82 18.56
CA PHE A 481 -24.24 18.79 18.25
C PHE A 481 -24.33 17.80 19.41
N ALA A 482 -25.54 17.61 19.92
CA ALA A 482 -25.84 16.76 21.07
C ALA A 482 -26.89 15.69 20.72
N THR A 483 -26.74 14.51 21.33
CA THR A 483 -27.69 13.39 21.22
C THR A 483 -27.88 12.71 22.59
N ALA A 484 -28.98 11.98 22.75
CA ALA A 484 -29.30 11.23 23.96
C ALA A 484 -28.47 9.95 24.12
N SER A 485 -27.83 9.77 25.27
CA SER A 485 -27.20 8.52 25.72
C SER A 485 -28.21 7.70 26.52
N ALA A 486 -29.24 7.15 25.86
CA ALA A 486 -30.30 6.38 26.50
C ALA A 486 -30.86 5.27 25.61
N TYR A 487 -31.45 4.25 26.25
CA TYR A 487 -32.16 3.15 25.60
C TYR A 487 -33.69 3.30 25.75
N PHE A 488 -34.44 2.86 24.73
CA PHE A 488 -35.91 2.72 24.70
C PHE A 488 -36.70 4.04 24.93
N GLY A 489 -36.13 5.19 24.56
CA GLY A 489 -36.75 6.51 24.72
C GLY A 489 -37.76 6.86 23.61
N THR A 490 -38.75 7.70 23.92
CA THR A 490 -39.78 8.18 22.99
C THR A 490 -39.41 9.46 22.23
N LEU A 491 -38.36 10.16 22.66
CA LEU A 491 -37.82 11.37 22.03
C LEU A 491 -36.29 11.36 22.19
N THR A 492 -35.58 11.06 21.12
CA THR A 492 -34.11 11.06 21.08
C THR A 492 -33.65 11.90 19.89
N PRO A 493 -33.69 13.24 19.97
CA PRO A 493 -33.29 14.09 18.86
C PRO A 493 -31.76 14.18 18.69
N LEU A 494 -31.35 14.53 17.46
CA LEU A 494 -30.09 15.24 17.22
C LEU A 494 -30.38 16.74 17.34
N VAL A 495 -29.70 17.43 18.26
CA VAL A 495 -29.89 18.87 18.51
C VAL A 495 -28.62 19.62 18.13
N ALA A 496 -28.77 20.70 17.36
CA ALA A 496 -27.70 21.64 17.05
C ALA A 496 -27.93 22.96 17.78
N LEU A 497 -26.95 23.35 18.61
CA LEU A 497 -26.90 24.65 19.26
C LEU A 497 -25.77 25.50 18.67
N ASN A 498 -25.90 26.81 18.75
CA ASN A 498 -24.79 27.74 18.56
C ASN A 498 -23.79 27.52 19.70
N ALA A 499 -22.54 27.18 19.37
CA ALA A 499 -21.49 26.92 20.35
C ALA A 499 -21.21 28.15 21.24
N SER A 500 -21.46 29.36 20.72
CA SER A 500 -21.08 30.60 21.39
C SER A 500 -21.99 31.02 22.56
N ASP A 501 -23.29 30.77 22.44
CA ASP A 501 -24.35 31.25 23.35
C ASP A 501 -25.39 30.18 23.76
N GLY A 502 -25.29 28.96 23.23
CA GLY A 502 -26.20 27.85 23.55
C GLY A 502 -27.59 27.98 22.93
N THR A 503 -27.83 28.92 22.00
CA THR A 503 -29.14 29.04 21.32
C THR A 503 -29.38 27.86 20.39
N LYS A 504 -30.60 27.27 20.41
CA LYS A 504 -30.95 26.17 19.51
C LYS A 504 -31.12 26.68 18.08
N LEU A 505 -30.37 26.08 17.15
CA LEU A 505 -30.40 26.38 15.73
C LEU A 505 -31.41 25.50 14.99
N TRP A 506 -31.33 24.19 15.24
CA TRP A 506 -32.25 23.19 14.70
C TRP A 506 -32.22 21.92 15.56
N ASP A 507 -33.25 21.08 15.41
CA ASP A 507 -33.27 19.71 15.91
C ASP A 507 -33.87 18.77 14.87
N TYR A 508 -33.48 17.50 14.91
CA TYR A 508 -34.02 16.42 14.10
C TYR A 508 -34.51 15.30 15.01
N ASN A 509 -35.80 14.97 14.91
CA ASN A 509 -36.42 13.88 15.65
C ASN A 509 -36.47 12.61 14.79
N PHE A 510 -35.74 11.57 15.18
CA PHE A 510 -35.73 10.27 14.49
C PHE A 510 -37.02 9.45 14.72
N GLY A 511 -37.89 9.87 15.63
CA GLY A 511 -39.14 9.17 15.96
C GLY A 511 -38.92 8.00 16.93
N ASP A 512 -39.62 6.90 16.70
CA ASP A 512 -39.51 5.67 17.48
C ASP A 512 -38.22 4.91 17.13
N ILE A 513 -37.18 5.08 17.96
CA ILE A 513 -35.90 4.37 17.89
C ILE A 513 -35.40 4.07 19.31
N PHE A 514 -34.76 2.91 19.50
CA PHE A 514 -34.31 2.52 20.84
C PHE A 514 -33.06 3.27 21.32
N SER A 515 -32.19 3.77 20.43
CA SER A 515 -30.96 4.46 20.84
C SER A 515 -30.52 5.46 19.76
N VAL A 516 -29.89 6.56 20.18
CA VAL A 516 -29.15 7.45 19.29
C VAL A 516 -27.70 7.42 19.71
N GLY A 517 -26.84 7.09 18.76
CA GLY A 517 -25.42 7.09 18.99
C GLY A 517 -24.85 8.48 19.14
N GLN A 518 -23.59 8.50 19.55
CA GLN A 518 -22.82 9.73 19.56
C GLN A 518 -22.63 10.25 18.11
N PRO A 519 -22.76 11.57 17.88
CA PRO A 519 -22.47 12.18 16.59
C PRO A 519 -20.96 12.22 16.27
N ALA A 520 -20.62 12.30 14.98
CA ALA A 520 -19.31 12.72 14.47
C ALA A 520 -19.49 13.86 13.45
N THR A 521 -18.44 14.63 13.14
CA THR A 521 -18.49 15.67 12.11
C THR A 521 -17.34 15.58 11.11
N PHE A 522 -17.63 15.76 9.83
CA PHE A 522 -16.63 15.81 8.78
C PHE A 522 -17.13 16.58 7.57
N GLY A 523 -16.28 17.42 6.97
CA GLY A 523 -16.57 18.10 5.69
C GLY A 523 -17.82 18.99 5.67
N GLY A 524 -18.27 19.52 6.83
CA GLY A 524 -19.52 20.29 6.94
C GLY A 524 -20.78 19.45 7.18
N TYR A 525 -20.64 18.16 7.48
CA TYR A 525 -21.74 17.25 7.79
C TYR A 525 -21.64 16.67 9.21
N VAL A 526 -22.79 16.25 9.74
CA VAL A 526 -22.91 15.50 11.00
C VAL A 526 -23.35 14.07 10.68
N TYR A 527 -22.71 13.09 11.31
CA TYR A 527 -22.95 11.66 11.11
C TYR A 527 -23.47 11.06 12.41
N VAL A 528 -24.57 10.31 12.37
CA VAL A 528 -25.21 9.74 13.58
C VAL A 528 -25.67 8.32 13.31
N PRO A 529 -25.22 7.31 14.08
CA PRO A 529 -25.80 5.98 14.05
C PRO A 529 -27.05 5.93 14.95
N THR A 530 -28.12 5.27 14.53
CA THR A 530 -29.31 5.04 15.35
C THR A 530 -29.63 3.55 15.49
N GLY A 531 -30.04 3.14 16.68
CA GLY A 531 -30.57 1.80 16.93
C GLY A 531 -31.90 1.56 16.22
N LYS A 532 -32.37 0.32 16.27
CA LYS A 532 -33.67 -0.08 15.72
C LYS A 532 -34.81 0.50 16.56
N GLY A 533 -35.98 0.75 15.97
CA GLY A 533 -37.21 1.09 16.72
C GLY A 533 -38.20 -0.06 16.79
N THR A 534 -39.42 0.20 17.30
CA THR A 534 -40.53 -0.77 17.15
C THR A 534 -41.08 -0.82 15.72
N SER A 535 -40.95 0.29 14.98
CA SER A 535 -41.54 0.51 13.65
C SER A 535 -40.53 0.81 12.53
N GLY A 536 -39.26 1.05 12.86
CA GLY A 536 -38.22 1.46 11.89
C GLY A 536 -36.99 0.53 11.81
N LEU A 537 -36.21 0.69 10.75
CA LEU A 537 -34.86 0.12 10.63
C LEU A 537 -33.83 1.01 11.35
N PRO A 538 -32.67 0.48 11.75
CA PRO A 538 -31.52 1.26 12.18
C PRO A 538 -30.78 1.86 10.97
N TYR A 539 -30.15 3.01 11.15
CA TYR A 539 -29.47 3.73 10.07
C TYR A 539 -28.19 4.42 10.56
N VAL A 540 -27.21 4.55 9.67
CA VAL A 540 -26.23 5.64 9.74
C VAL A 540 -26.78 6.80 8.93
N TRP A 541 -26.95 7.94 9.58
CA TRP A 541 -27.43 9.18 8.96
C TRP A 541 -26.29 10.13 8.66
N LYS A 542 -26.40 10.89 7.58
CA LYS A 542 -25.57 12.06 7.28
C LYS A 542 -26.46 13.29 7.12
N PHE A 543 -26.22 14.34 7.91
CA PHE A 543 -26.94 15.61 7.88
C PHE A 543 -26.02 16.74 7.44
N ASP A 544 -26.54 17.71 6.69
CA ASP A 544 -25.88 19.00 6.53
C ASP A 544 -25.80 19.70 7.90
N ALA A 545 -24.59 20.06 8.35
CA ALA A 545 -24.38 20.59 9.69
C ALA A 545 -24.98 22.00 9.89
N ALA A 546 -25.16 22.76 8.81
CA ALA A 546 -25.71 24.11 8.87
C ALA A 546 -27.24 24.11 8.86
N ALA A 547 -27.85 23.29 8.01
CA ALA A 547 -29.28 23.27 7.75
C ALA A 547 -30.07 22.18 8.53
N GLY A 548 -29.40 21.14 9.05
CA GLY A 548 -30.07 20.01 9.71
C GLY A 548 -30.82 19.08 8.76
N THR A 549 -30.72 19.31 7.45
CA THR A 549 -31.34 18.48 6.41
C THR A 549 -30.53 17.22 6.15
N THR A 550 -31.20 16.06 6.05
CA THR A 550 -30.56 14.79 5.68
C THR A 550 -29.95 14.87 4.28
N SER A 551 -28.66 14.55 4.16
CA SER A 551 -27.95 14.38 2.90
C SER A 551 -28.14 12.96 2.35
N TRP A 552 -27.96 11.95 3.20
CA TRP A 552 -28.31 10.55 2.94
C TRP A 552 -28.50 9.80 4.27
N SER A 553 -29.14 8.64 4.21
CA SER A 553 -29.13 7.65 5.28
C SER A 553 -28.95 6.26 4.70
N ALA A 554 -28.14 5.43 5.38
CA ALA A 554 -27.81 4.08 4.98
C ALA A 554 -28.36 3.11 6.02
N THR A 555 -29.15 2.12 5.60
CA THR A 555 -29.66 1.08 6.50
C THR A 555 -28.52 0.23 7.02
N MET A 556 -28.47 0.02 8.32
CA MET A 556 -27.62 -1.00 8.95
C MET A 556 -28.48 -1.99 9.73
N ASN A 557 -27.89 -3.06 10.24
CA ASN A 557 -28.57 -3.98 11.15
C ASN A 557 -28.28 -3.61 12.61
N ALA A 558 -29.28 -3.73 13.49
CA ALA A 558 -29.17 -3.62 14.94
C ALA A 558 -30.43 -4.26 15.57
N GLN A 559 -30.36 -4.60 16.84
CA GLN A 559 -31.50 -5.03 17.65
C GLN A 559 -31.96 -3.93 18.61
N TRP A 560 -31.07 -3.47 19.48
CA TRP A 560 -31.30 -2.44 20.51
C TRP A 560 -30.01 -1.74 20.97
N GLU A 561 -28.87 -2.08 20.37
CA GLU A 561 -27.53 -1.64 20.71
C GLU A 561 -27.37 -0.10 20.72
N HIS A 562 -26.53 0.42 21.61
CA HIS A 562 -26.12 1.82 21.64
C HIS A 562 -24.72 1.99 21.03
N TYR A 563 -24.66 2.51 19.81
CA TYR A 563 -23.42 2.67 19.05
C TYR A 563 -22.75 4.03 19.33
N TRP A 564 -21.43 4.07 19.40
CA TRP A 564 -20.69 5.34 19.51
C TRP A 564 -20.38 5.93 18.13
N ALA A 565 -19.64 7.04 18.12
CA ALA A 565 -19.39 7.82 16.91
C ALA A 565 -18.78 6.96 15.78
N PRO A 566 -19.25 7.10 14.53
CA PRO A 566 -18.57 6.54 13.38
C PRO A 566 -17.26 7.31 13.13
N ILE A 567 -16.34 6.70 12.37
CA ILE A 567 -15.14 7.39 11.87
C ILE A 567 -15.28 7.68 10.38
N VAL A 568 -14.95 8.91 9.96
CA VAL A 568 -15.01 9.35 8.56
C VAL A 568 -13.61 9.66 8.05
N VAL A 569 -13.07 8.81 7.17
CA VAL A 569 -11.70 8.91 6.66
C VAL A 569 -11.63 8.33 5.25
N ASN A 570 -10.76 8.87 4.38
CA ASN A 570 -10.54 8.42 3.00
C ASN A 570 -11.81 8.23 2.16
N GLY A 571 -12.83 9.08 2.37
CA GLY A 571 -14.09 8.99 1.62
C GLY A 571 -15.06 7.90 2.11
N VAL A 572 -14.74 7.21 3.20
CA VAL A 572 -15.58 6.15 3.80
C VAL A 572 -16.04 6.54 5.20
N VAL A 573 -17.25 6.14 5.55
CA VAL A 573 -17.84 6.22 6.89
C VAL A 573 -17.84 4.81 7.48
N TYR A 574 -17.02 4.58 8.50
CA TYR A 574 -16.98 3.31 9.22
C TYR A 574 -17.80 3.42 10.50
N SER A 575 -18.71 2.47 10.71
CA SER A 575 -19.60 2.45 11.87
C SER A 575 -19.67 1.04 12.43
N ASN A 576 -19.75 0.90 13.75
CA ASN A 576 -20.18 -0.36 14.33
C ASN A 576 -21.67 -0.59 14.07
N GLY A 577 -22.02 -1.85 13.90
CA GLY A 577 -23.38 -2.26 13.57
C GLY A 577 -23.44 -3.74 13.27
N GLY A 578 -24.65 -4.30 13.25
CA GLY A 578 -24.91 -5.71 12.96
C GLY A 578 -25.84 -6.31 14.00
N THR A 579 -26.79 -7.15 13.56
CA THR A 579 -27.72 -7.87 14.46
C THR A 579 -26.99 -8.66 15.55
N TYR A 580 -25.75 -9.08 15.29
CA TYR A 580 -24.89 -9.76 16.25
C TYR A 580 -23.48 -9.12 16.30
N GLY A 581 -23.39 -7.81 16.09
CA GLY A 581 -22.13 -7.07 16.02
C GLY A 581 -21.41 -7.16 14.66
N GLY A 582 -20.52 -6.20 14.42
CA GLY A 582 -19.82 -6.03 13.16
C GLY A 582 -19.32 -4.61 12.91
N LEU A 583 -18.61 -4.47 11.80
CA LEU A 583 -18.10 -3.23 11.24
C LEU A 583 -18.70 -3.04 9.84
N TYR A 584 -19.37 -1.92 9.62
CA TYR A 584 -19.81 -1.48 8.30
C TYR A 584 -18.84 -0.44 7.74
N GLY A 585 -18.68 -0.45 6.42
CA GLY A 585 -18.12 0.66 5.65
C GLY A 585 -19.15 1.18 4.65
N PHE A 586 -19.39 2.50 4.65
CA PHE A 586 -20.30 3.17 3.71
C PHE A 586 -19.56 4.27 2.93
N ALA A 587 -19.85 4.40 1.64
CA ALA A 587 -19.34 5.51 0.83
C ALA A 587 -19.86 6.85 1.36
N ASN A 588 -18.96 7.79 1.64
CA ASN A 588 -19.34 9.10 2.18
C ASN A 588 -20.16 9.94 1.18
N THR A 589 -20.05 9.65 -0.11
CA THR A 589 -20.76 10.34 -1.20
C THR A 589 -22.29 10.19 -1.10
N ASP A 590 -22.77 8.97 -0.94
CA ASP A 590 -24.19 8.60 -1.12
C ASP A 590 -24.72 7.58 -0.09
N GLY A 591 -23.87 7.08 0.82
CA GLY A 591 -24.24 6.07 1.81
C GLY A 591 -24.26 4.65 1.27
N ALA A 592 -23.76 4.38 0.06
CA ALA A 592 -23.69 3.03 -0.48
C ALA A 592 -22.84 2.13 0.43
N GLN A 593 -23.38 0.98 0.84
CA GLN A 593 -22.63 0.01 1.66
C GLN A 593 -21.50 -0.60 0.82
N LEU A 594 -20.26 -0.38 1.24
CA LEU A 594 -19.06 -0.96 0.63
C LEU A 594 -18.84 -2.38 1.15
N PHE A 595 -18.91 -2.58 2.46
CA PHE A 595 -18.74 -3.89 3.09
C PHE A 595 -19.51 -4.01 4.41
N PHE A 596 -19.62 -5.26 4.87
CA PHE A 596 -19.96 -5.60 6.25
C PHE A 596 -19.06 -6.73 6.74
N GLN A 597 -18.29 -6.49 7.80
CA GLN A 597 -17.46 -7.48 8.46
C GLN A 597 -18.12 -7.87 9.79
N SER A 598 -18.53 -9.14 9.91
CA SER A 598 -19.09 -9.66 11.17
C SER A 598 -18.03 -9.69 12.28
N LEU A 599 -18.42 -9.26 13.48
CA LEU A 599 -17.65 -9.29 14.72
C LEU A 599 -18.54 -9.86 15.84
N ASP A 600 -18.01 -10.02 17.05
CA ASP A 600 -18.81 -10.42 18.21
C ASP A 600 -19.83 -9.33 18.62
N GLN A 601 -21.00 -9.74 19.15
CA GLN A 601 -22.08 -8.82 19.53
C GLN A 601 -21.73 -8.00 20.78
N TYR A 602 -21.26 -6.77 20.57
CA TYR A 602 -21.10 -5.76 21.61
C TYR A 602 -21.45 -4.36 21.09
N ASP A 603 -21.90 -3.50 21.99
CA ASP A 603 -22.17 -2.08 21.76
C ASP A 603 -21.24 -1.19 22.62
N GLU A 604 -21.46 0.14 22.61
CA GLU A 604 -20.62 1.14 23.30
C GLU A 604 -19.11 1.01 22.98
N TRP A 605 -18.79 0.93 21.68
CA TRP A 605 -17.45 1.06 21.11
C TRP A 605 -17.50 1.89 19.81
N SER A 606 -16.33 2.37 19.35
CA SER A 606 -16.15 3.08 18.09
C SER A 606 -14.92 2.50 17.33
N PRO A 607 -14.93 2.44 15.99
CA PRO A 607 -13.73 2.13 15.21
C PRO A 607 -12.75 3.31 15.23
N ALA A 608 -11.45 3.00 15.35
CA ALA A 608 -10.37 3.98 15.19
C ALA A 608 -9.70 3.82 13.81
N TYR A 609 -8.75 4.70 13.48
CA TYR A 609 -7.90 4.56 12.28
C TYR A 609 -6.43 4.73 12.66
N GLY A 610 -5.55 3.89 12.12
CA GLY A 610 -4.15 3.85 12.52
C GLY A 610 -3.32 2.89 11.68
N GLY A 611 -2.07 3.26 11.37
CA GLY A 611 -1.18 2.42 10.56
C GLY A 611 -1.69 2.13 9.14
N GLY A 612 -2.58 2.98 8.60
CA GLY A 612 -3.26 2.77 7.32
C GLY A 612 -4.50 1.87 7.39
N SER A 613 -4.84 1.32 8.55
CA SER A 613 -5.96 0.39 8.75
C SER A 613 -7.07 0.98 9.62
N VAL A 614 -8.29 0.45 9.46
CA VAL A 614 -9.39 0.68 10.41
C VAL A 614 -9.22 -0.29 11.57
N LEU A 615 -9.23 0.21 12.81
CA LEU A 615 -9.01 -0.60 14.01
C LEU A 615 -10.32 -0.82 14.77
N THR A 616 -10.61 -2.06 15.15
CA THR A 616 -11.72 -2.40 16.04
C THR A 616 -11.22 -3.12 17.28
N PHE A 617 -11.80 -2.83 18.44
CA PHE A 617 -11.49 -3.55 19.68
C PHE A 617 -12.77 -4.08 20.32
N VAL A 618 -12.99 -5.39 20.20
CA VAL A 618 -14.20 -6.07 20.65
C VAL A 618 -13.81 -7.39 21.30
N LYS A 619 -14.35 -7.68 22.49
CA LYS A 619 -14.17 -8.95 23.23
C LYS A 619 -12.70 -9.31 23.49
N GLY A 620 -11.89 -8.33 23.87
CA GLY A 620 -10.46 -8.54 24.14
C GLY A 620 -9.57 -8.70 22.91
N ILE A 621 -10.09 -8.48 21.69
CA ILE A 621 -9.35 -8.66 20.44
C ILE A 621 -9.30 -7.32 19.70
N LEU A 622 -8.09 -6.78 19.56
CA LEU A 622 -7.80 -5.69 18.63
C LEU A 622 -7.64 -6.28 17.23
N ARG A 623 -8.29 -5.69 16.23
CA ARG A 623 -8.23 -6.11 14.83
C ARG A 623 -7.92 -4.91 13.96
N ALA A 624 -6.98 -5.07 13.03
CA ALA A 624 -6.84 -4.17 11.90
C ALA A 624 -7.63 -4.71 10.72
N HIS A 625 -8.33 -3.81 10.03
CA HIS A 625 -9.14 -4.08 8.88
C HIS A 625 -8.61 -3.32 7.67
N ASP A 626 -8.67 -3.98 6.52
CA ASP A 626 -8.51 -3.33 5.23
C ASP A 626 -9.56 -2.21 5.06
N PRO A 627 -9.16 -0.97 4.74
CA PRO A 627 -10.11 0.15 4.63
C PRO A 627 -11.15 0.01 3.50
N ALA A 628 -10.86 -0.74 2.44
CA ALA A 628 -11.74 -0.87 1.27
C ALA A 628 -12.65 -2.11 1.36
N ALA A 629 -12.10 -3.25 1.79
CA ALA A 629 -12.79 -4.53 1.86
C ALA A 629 -13.35 -4.86 3.27
N GLY A 630 -12.86 -4.20 4.32
CA GLY A 630 -13.23 -4.48 5.71
C GLY A 630 -12.70 -5.79 6.30
N THR A 631 -11.97 -6.56 5.51
CA THR A 631 -11.38 -7.85 5.90
C THR A 631 -10.31 -7.66 6.97
N VAL A 632 -10.22 -8.59 7.93
CA VAL A 632 -9.23 -8.51 9.01
C VAL A 632 -7.84 -8.84 8.46
N SER A 633 -6.93 -7.85 8.46
CA SER A 633 -5.54 -7.98 8.01
C SER A 633 -4.68 -8.65 9.09
N TRP A 634 -4.85 -8.24 10.35
CA TRP A 634 -4.21 -8.85 11.52
C TRP A 634 -5.06 -8.65 12.77
N SER A 635 -4.76 -9.41 13.82
CA SER A 635 -5.41 -9.24 15.13
C SER A 635 -4.50 -9.61 16.29
N THR A 636 -4.69 -8.93 17.43
CA THR A 636 -3.95 -9.12 18.68
C THR A 636 -4.94 -9.32 19.81
N THR A 637 -4.86 -10.47 20.48
CA THR A 637 -5.72 -10.81 21.62
C THR A 637 -5.03 -10.45 22.93
N VAL A 638 -5.72 -9.73 23.80
CA VAL A 638 -5.26 -9.35 25.15
C VAL A 638 -6.14 -10.01 26.22
N THR A 639 -5.66 -10.09 27.46
CA THR A 639 -6.49 -10.58 28.57
C THR A 639 -7.60 -9.56 28.87
N TRP A 640 -8.84 -10.03 28.81
CA TRP A 640 -10.04 -9.22 29.02
C TRP A 640 -11.08 -10.02 29.79
N ASN A 641 -11.74 -9.38 30.75
CA ASN A 641 -12.78 -9.99 31.56
C ASN A 641 -14.17 -9.56 31.06
N TRP A 642 -15.04 -10.53 30.76
CA TRP A 642 -16.43 -10.25 30.38
C TRP A 642 -17.20 -9.59 31.52
N SER A 643 -17.80 -8.42 31.24
CA SER A 643 -18.54 -7.62 32.23
C SER A 643 -19.88 -7.10 31.70
N GLY A 644 -20.46 -7.75 30.70
CA GLY A 644 -21.67 -7.32 29.98
C GLY A 644 -21.47 -7.26 28.47
N TYR A 645 -22.44 -6.70 27.76
CA TYR A 645 -22.42 -6.57 26.28
C TYR A 645 -21.97 -5.18 25.78
N ALA A 646 -21.75 -4.23 26.68
CA ALA A 646 -21.17 -2.93 26.36
C ALA A 646 -19.65 -2.98 26.53
N MET A 647 -18.89 -2.57 25.51
CA MET A 647 -17.42 -2.51 25.56
C MET A 647 -16.92 -1.38 26.47
N LYS A 648 -17.57 -0.21 26.41
CA LYS A 648 -17.20 1.01 27.16
C LYS A 648 -15.76 1.47 26.93
N THR A 649 -15.24 1.19 25.73
CA THR A 649 -13.85 1.46 25.34
C THR A 649 -13.73 1.53 23.81
N ALA A 650 -12.73 2.25 23.33
CA ALA A 650 -12.30 2.31 21.95
C ALA A 650 -10.76 2.50 21.91
N PRO A 651 -10.06 2.08 20.84
CA PRO A 651 -8.60 2.22 20.75
C PRO A 651 -8.18 3.68 20.57
N ALA A 652 -7.27 4.18 21.39
CA ALA A 652 -6.53 5.40 21.09
C ALA A 652 -5.24 5.05 20.33
N VAL A 653 -4.83 5.84 19.35
CA VAL A 653 -3.71 5.58 18.45
C VAL A 653 -2.74 6.75 18.48
N ALA A 654 -1.49 6.48 18.87
CA ALA A 654 -0.39 7.44 18.81
C ALA A 654 0.97 6.72 18.84
N TYR A 655 2.03 7.36 18.34
CA TYR A 655 3.42 6.87 18.46
C TYR A 655 3.59 5.41 17.99
N GLY A 656 3.01 5.06 16.84
CA GLY A 656 3.09 3.71 16.27
C GLY A 656 2.32 2.62 17.02
N ARG A 657 1.48 2.98 18.00
CA ARG A 657 0.77 2.03 18.88
C ARG A 657 -0.72 2.33 19.00
N ALA A 658 -1.50 1.28 19.21
CA ALA A 658 -2.86 1.35 19.71
C ALA A 658 -2.89 1.05 21.23
N TYR A 659 -3.41 1.99 22.00
CA TYR A 659 -3.62 1.89 23.43
C TYR A 659 -5.06 1.49 23.68
N VAL A 660 -5.26 0.31 24.27
CA VAL A 660 -6.59 -0.24 24.55
C VAL A 660 -6.74 -0.50 26.05
N ILE A 661 -7.76 0.12 26.65
CA ILE A 661 -8.24 -0.28 27.97
C ILE A 661 -9.13 -1.50 27.77
N ALA A 662 -8.65 -2.64 28.24
CA ALA A 662 -9.37 -3.91 28.26
C ALA A 662 -9.45 -4.35 29.73
N PRO A 663 -10.55 -4.02 30.44
CA PRO A 663 -10.62 -4.15 31.88
C PRO A 663 -10.21 -5.54 32.38
N PRO A 664 -9.31 -5.63 33.38
CA PRO A 664 -8.91 -4.55 34.30
C PRO A 664 -7.65 -3.77 33.87
N ASN A 665 -7.12 -3.99 32.67
CA ASN A 665 -5.77 -3.56 32.29
C ASN A 665 -5.77 -2.53 31.14
N LEU A 666 -4.65 -1.82 31.00
CA LEU A 666 -4.32 -1.00 29.83
C LEU A 666 -3.17 -1.66 29.07
N TYR A 667 -3.31 -1.80 27.76
CA TYR A 667 -2.31 -2.41 26.87
C TYR A 667 -1.86 -1.41 25.82
N ALA A 668 -0.59 -1.48 25.40
CA ALA A 668 -0.11 -0.86 24.18
C ALA A 668 0.25 -1.94 23.16
N VAL A 669 -0.43 -1.94 22.02
CA VAL A 669 -0.18 -2.85 20.90
C VAL A 669 0.55 -2.09 19.80
N ASN A 670 1.69 -2.60 19.38
CA ASN A 670 2.50 -2.06 18.31
C ASN A 670 1.84 -2.30 16.95
N LEU A 671 1.65 -1.25 16.15
CA LEU A 671 0.95 -1.35 14.86
C LEU A 671 1.81 -1.94 13.73
N THR A 672 3.11 -2.12 13.94
CA THR A 672 4.05 -2.69 12.96
C THR A 672 4.41 -4.14 13.28
N THR A 673 4.64 -4.47 14.55
CA THR A 673 4.95 -5.85 14.99
C THR A 673 3.70 -6.65 15.37
N HIS A 674 2.56 -5.97 15.56
CA HIS A 674 1.29 -6.51 16.07
C HIS A 674 1.39 -7.13 17.47
N ALA A 675 2.52 -6.94 18.16
CA ALA A 675 2.77 -7.43 19.51
C ALA A 675 2.28 -6.45 20.58
N VAL A 676 2.04 -6.96 21.79
CA VAL A 676 1.84 -6.13 22.99
C VAL A 676 3.23 -5.67 23.45
N ASP A 677 3.56 -4.39 23.26
CA ASP A 677 4.85 -3.82 23.69
C ASP A 677 4.90 -3.76 25.23
N TRP A 678 3.80 -3.37 25.87
CA TRP A 678 3.69 -3.35 27.33
C TRP A 678 2.24 -3.50 27.82
N THR A 679 2.11 -3.93 29.08
CA THR A 679 0.83 -4.05 29.81
C THR A 679 0.92 -3.35 31.16
N ALA A 680 -0.04 -2.48 31.43
CA ALA A 680 -0.25 -1.83 32.71
C ALA A 680 -1.39 -2.53 33.47
N ASN A 681 -1.03 -3.32 34.49
CA ASN A 681 -2.00 -3.93 35.38
C ASN A 681 -2.62 -2.89 36.33
N GLY A 682 -3.91 -3.01 36.62
CA GLY A 682 -4.63 -2.06 37.49
C GLY A 682 -6.11 -2.40 37.64
N THR A 683 -6.96 -1.37 37.70
CA THR A 683 -8.42 -1.46 37.55
C THR A 683 -8.89 -0.40 36.57
N TYR A 684 -8.34 -0.49 35.35
CA TYR A 684 -8.61 0.43 34.25
C TYR A 684 -10.03 0.29 33.71
N ALA A 685 -10.66 1.42 33.38
CA ALA A 685 -11.99 1.51 32.80
C ALA A 685 -12.12 2.75 31.91
N GLY A 686 -13.09 2.73 30.99
CA GLY A 686 -13.28 3.79 30.00
C GLY A 686 -12.25 3.73 28.88
N MET A 687 -11.83 4.90 28.38
CA MET A 687 -10.87 5.05 27.30
C MET A 687 -9.60 5.76 27.76
N ALA A 688 -8.51 5.53 27.03
CA ALA A 688 -7.29 6.31 27.16
C ALA A 688 -7.31 7.51 26.18
N ALA A 689 -6.57 8.56 26.53
CA ALA A 689 -6.20 9.68 25.66
C ALA A 689 -4.68 9.83 25.68
N VAL A 690 -4.05 10.25 24.57
CA VAL A 690 -2.58 10.23 24.44
C VAL A 690 -2.04 11.53 23.86
N ALA A 691 -1.06 12.15 24.54
CA ALA A 691 -0.37 13.33 24.05
C ALA A 691 1.01 13.51 24.71
N GLY A 692 1.98 14.08 23.98
CA GLY A 692 3.33 14.39 24.46
C GLY A 692 4.05 13.19 25.10
N ASN A 693 3.99 12.03 24.45
CA ASN A 693 4.52 10.74 24.95
C ASN A 693 3.96 10.30 26.32
N VAL A 694 2.73 10.73 26.67
CA VAL A 694 2.02 10.29 27.86
C VAL A 694 0.63 9.79 27.50
N VAL A 695 0.32 8.58 27.96
CA VAL A 695 -1.01 7.95 27.93
C VAL A 695 -1.71 8.26 29.26
N TYR A 696 -2.87 8.88 29.17
CA TYR A 696 -3.74 9.18 30.30
C TYR A 696 -4.95 8.25 30.26
N GLY A 697 -5.29 7.64 31.39
CA GLY A 697 -6.48 6.79 31.50
C GLY A 697 -6.92 6.65 32.94
N LEU A 698 -8.17 6.24 33.16
CA LEU A 698 -8.71 6.07 34.52
C LEU A 698 -8.40 4.68 35.06
N SER A 699 -7.84 4.61 36.27
CA SER A 699 -7.63 3.36 37.03
C SER A 699 -8.03 3.59 38.48
N ALA A 700 -8.79 2.67 39.08
CA ALA A 700 -9.30 2.81 40.44
C ALA A 700 -10.02 4.16 40.72
N LYS A 701 -10.74 4.70 39.73
CA LYS A 701 -11.41 6.03 39.77
C LYS A 701 -10.47 7.23 39.93
N HIS A 702 -9.17 7.05 39.65
CA HIS A 702 -8.16 8.11 39.58
C HIS A 702 -7.64 8.27 38.15
N LEU A 703 -7.20 9.48 37.80
CA LEU A 703 -6.47 9.73 36.56
C LEU A 703 -5.03 9.22 36.72
N VAL A 704 -4.60 8.33 35.82
CA VAL A 704 -3.25 7.75 35.82
C VAL A 704 -2.55 8.13 34.52
N ALA A 705 -1.36 8.72 34.64
CA ALA A 705 -0.48 9.07 33.54
C ALA A 705 0.66 8.04 33.41
N ARG A 706 0.93 7.56 32.20
CA ARG A 706 2.01 6.63 31.88
C ARG A 706 2.81 7.08 30.66
N ASN A 707 4.10 6.82 30.64
CA ASN A 707 4.91 7.03 29.44
C ASN A 707 4.42 6.09 28.32
N ALA A 708 4.26 6.61 27.10
CA ALA A 708 3.60 5.89 26.03
C ALA A 708 4.47 4.77 25.42
N ASP A 709 5.79 4.93 25.42
CA ASP A 709 6.73 3.91 24.93
C ASP A 709 6.90 2.72 25.88
N THR A 710 6.92 2.95 27.20
CA THR A 710 7.35 1.96 28.20
C THR A 710 6.23 1.49 29.14
N GLY A 711 5.10 2.21 29.21
CA GLY A 711 4.05 1.97 30.19
C GLY A 711 4.44 2.34 31.63
N ALA A 712 5.62 2.91 31.86
CA ALA A 712 6.08 3.35 33.18
C ALA A 712 5.13 4.40 33.78
N LEU A 713 4.87 4.32 35.09
CA LEU A 713 4.02 5.27 35.79
C LEU A 713 4.70 6.65 35.86
N VAL A 714 4.06 7.67 35.26
CA VAL A 714 4.47 9.07 35.41
C VAL A 714 3.86 9.66 36.69
N GLY A 715 2.59 9.33 36.96
CA GLY A 715 1.95 9.64 38.23
C GLY A 715 0.43 9.49 38.21
N THR A 716 -0.21 9.92 39.29
CA THR A 716 -1.65 9.73 39.53
C THR A 716 -2.26 10.99 40.15
N PHE A 717 -3.42 11.41 39.65
CA PHE A 717 -4.26 12.45 40.25
C PHE A 717 -5.59 11.84 40.71
N ALA A 718 -5.94 12.04 41.99
CA ALA A 718 -7.08 11.37 42.61
C ALA A 718 -8.45 12.01 42.33
N GLY A 719 -8.50 13.33 42.08
CA GLY A 719 -9.76 14.07 42.01
C GLY A 719 -10.59 13.92 43.30
N ASP A 720 -11.88 13.61 43.14
CA ASP A 720 -12.81 13.21 44.20
C ASP A 720 -12.82 11.69 44.48
N GLY A 721 -11.95 10.92 43.83
CA GLY A 721 -11.96 9.45 43.89
C GLY A 721 -13.14 8.81 43.17
N GLN A 722 -13.89 9.55 42.34
CA GLN A 722 -15.06 9.07 41.59
C GLN A 722 -14.96 9.32 40.07
N LEU A 723 -13.78 9.67 39.55
CA LEU A 723 -13.57 9.96 38.13
C LEU A 723 -14.07 8.78 37.27
N SER A 724 -14.91 9.10 36.28
CA SER A 724 -15.70 8.14 35.51
C SER A 724 -15.66 8.39 34.00
N TYR A 725 -15.34 9.60 33.57
CA TYR A 725 -15.32 9.99 32.17
C TYR A 725 -13.90 9.98 31.58
N PRO A 726 -13.71 9.58 30.31
CA PRO A 726 -12.42 9.62 29.65
C PRO A 726 -11.75 11.00 29.74
N PRO A 727 -10.42 11.05 29.95
CA PRO A 727 -9.72 12.32 30.05
C PRO A 727 -9.68 13.04 28.69
N VAL A 728 -9.73 14.37 28.73
CA VAL A 728 -9.52 15.25 27.58
C VAL A 728 -8.21 16.00 27.80
N ILE A 729 -7.37 16.14 26.78
CA ILE A 729 -6.06 16.78 26.87
C ILE A 729 -6.09 18.04 26.04
N ALA A 730 -5.80 19.19 26.64
CA ALA A 730 -5.74 20.48 25.96
C ALA A 730 -4.48 21.25 26.36
N GLY A 731 -3.58 21.49 25.41
CA GLY A 731 -2.28 22.12 25.65
C GLY A 731 -1.50 21.47 26.82
N ASN A 732 -1.17 22.26 27.85
CA ASN A 732 -0.45 21.80 29.04
C ASN A 732 -1.34 21.14 30.12
N TYR A 733 -2.63 20.94 29.85
CA TYR A 733 -3.60 20.45 30.82
C TYR A 733 -4.24 19.14 30.38
N VAL A 734 -4.55 18.29 31.36
CA VAL A 734 -5.44 17.15 31.21
C VAL A 734 -6.67 17.38 32.10
N TYR A 735 -7.83 17.33 31.46
CA TYR A 735 -9.13 17.47 32.06
C TYR A 735 -9.68 16.10 32.43
N ALA A 736 -10.11 15.95 33.69
CA ALA A 736 -10.73 14.73 34.19
C ALA A 736 -12.04 15.04 34.91
N ALA A 737 -13.05 14.18 34.76
CA ALA A 737 -14.37 14.39 35.34
C ALA A 737 -14.95 13.16 36.05
N SER A 738 -15.74 13.44 37.08
CA SER A 738 -16.76 12.56 37.66
C SER A 738 -18.16 13.05 37.26
N ASP A 739 -19.22 12.48 37.82
CA ASP A 739 -20.60 13.00 37.66
C ASP A 739 -20.82 14.35 38.39
N SER A 740 -19.89 14.78 39.25
CA SER A 740 -20.05 15.96 40.11
C SER A 740 -18.98 17.04 39.93
N ASN A 741 -17.78 16.68 39.47
CA ASN A 741 -16.66 17.61 39.38
C ASN A 741 -15.88 17.47 38.06
N VAL A 742 -15.43 18.59 37.52
CA VAL A 742 -14.37 18.67 36.51
C VAL A 742 -13.12 19.23 37.16
N TYR A 743 -11.96 18.68 36.79
CA TYR A 743 -10.64 19.15 37.18
C TYR A 743 -9.81 19.44 35.94
N ALA A 744 -9.24 20.64 35.83
CA ALA A 744 -8.09 20.87 34.95
C ALA A 744 -6.82 20.57 35.74
N VAL A 745 -6.00 19.65 35.25
CA VAL A 745 -4.79 19.15 35.91
C VAL A 745 -3.59 19.51 35.05
N ASP A 746 -2.59 20.16 35.63
CA ASP A 746 -1.33 20.45 34.96
C ASP A 746 -0.57 19.15 34.65
N ARG A 747 -0.20 18.94 33.38
CA ARG A 747 0.35 17.67 32.88
C ARG A 747 1.74 17.33 33.44
N THR A 748 2.49 18.33 33.88
CA THR A 748 3.86 18.19 34.40
C THR A 748 3.88 17.82 35.88
N THR A 749 3.04 18.48 36.68
CA THR A 749 2.98 18.34 38.14
C THR A 749 1.88 17.38 38.62
N LEU A 750 0.92 17.04 37.74
CA LEU A 750 -0.29 16.26 38.02
C LEU A 750 -1.12 16.79 39.20
N LYS A 751 -1.15 18.12 39.33
CA LYS A 751 -1.98 18.85 40.32
C LYS A 751 -3.11 19.57 39.62
N SER A 752 -4.29 19.59 40.26
CA SER A 752 -5.39 20.43 39.80
C SER A 752 -5.00 21.90 39.93
N VAL A 753 -5.16 22.64 38.83
CA VAL A 753 -4.98 24.10 38.74
C VAL A 753 -6.33 24.83 38.71
N TRP A 754 -7.41 24.13 38.38
CA TRP A 754 -8.78 24.63 38.38
C TRP A 754 -9.77 23.47 38.57
N THR A 755 -10.95 23.78 39.11
CA THR A 755 -12.06 22.84 39.27
C THR A 755 -13.40 23.56 39.19
N ALA A 756 -14.43 22.84 38.74
CA ALA A 756 -15.82 23.25 38.81
C ALA A 756 -16.71 22.13 39.37
N ALA A 757 -17.73 22.51 40.14
CA ALA A 757 -18.77 21.62 40.67
C ALA A 757 -19.84 21.30 39.61
N SER A 758 -19.38 20.77 38.48
CA SER A 758 -20.18 20.22 37.38
C SER A 758 -19.45 18.96 36.89
N GLY A 759 -20.15 18.04 36.23
CA GLY A 759 -19.57 16.75 35.85
C GLY A 759 -20.35 16.08 34.73
N GLY A 760 -19.67 15.26 33.94
CA GLY A 760 -20.19 14.70 32.70
C GLY A 760 -19.10 14.43 31.67
N TRP A 761 -19.52 14.09 30.46
CA TRP A 761 -18.63 13.96 29.30
C TRP A 761 -18.05 15.33 28.91
N LEU A 762 -16.74 15.35 28.61
CA LEU A 762 -16.01 16.57 28.27
C LEU A 762 -15.70 16.63 26.78
N THR A 763 -15.72 17.85 26.23
CA THR A 763 -15.34 18.16 24.83
C THR A 763 -14.72 19.56 24.83
N ILE A 764 -13.51 19.74 24.28
CA ILE A 764 -12.88 21.06 24.12
C ILE A 764 -12.85 21.48 22.65
N ALA A 765 -13.59 22.55 22.31
CA ALA A 765 -13.59 23.17 20.99
C ALA A 765 -14.32 24.53 21.00
N ASP A 766 -14.13 25.33 19.95
CA ASP A 766 -14.69 26.68 19.79
C ASP A 766 -14.37 27.57 21.01
N LYS A 767 -13.13 27.45 21.52
CA LYS A 767 -12.62 28.12 22.73
C LYS A 767 -13.43 27.85 23.99
N ARG A 768 -14.04 26.66 24.09
CA ARG A 768 -14.90 26.27 25.20
C ARG A 768 -14.66 24.83 25.61
N LEU A 769 -14.73 24.60 26.93
CA LEU A 769 -14.98 23.30 27.51
C LEU A 769 -16.49 23.08 27.61
N PHE A 770 -17.01 22.11 26.87
CA PHE A 770 -18.38 21.63 27.01
C PHE A 770 -18.45 20.49 28.03
N VAL A 771 -19.48 20.51 28.87
CA VAL A 771 -19.78 19.45 29.84
C VAL A 771 -21.18 18.92 29.56
N ALA A 772 -21.26 17.72 28.99
CA ALA A 772 -22.50 17.04 28.63
C ALA A 772 -22.91 16.08 29.75
N LYS A 773 -24.00 16.42 30.46
CA LYS A 773 -24.30 15.89 31.79
C LYS A 773 -25.28 14.72 31.77
N SER A 774 -25.24 13.91 32.83
CA SER A 774 -26.11 12.75 33.03
C SER A 774 -27.59 13.09 33.23
N ASN A 775 -27.93 14.36 33.50
CA ASN A 775 -29.30 14.86 33.62
C ASN A 775 -29.86 15.51 32.33
N GLY A 776 -29.09 15.52 31.22
CA GLY A 776 -29.53 16.09 29.94
C GLY A 776 -29.26 17.58 29.74
N THR A 777 -28.58 18.20 30.70
CA THR A 777 -28.04 19.56 30.57
C THR A 777 -26.69 19.55 29.83
N LEU A 778 -26.45 20.54 28.98
CA LEU A 778 -25.17 20.89 28.41
C LEU A 778 -24.71 22.24 28.97
N GLU A 779 -23.50 22.28 29.53
CA GLU A 779 -22.85 23.52 29.97
C GLU A 779 -21.66 23.83 29.07
N ALA A 780 -21.34 25.12 28.89
CA ALA A 780 -20.14 25.56 28.20
C ALA A 780 -19.36 26.56 29.05
N TYR A 781 -18.06 26.30 29.23
CA TYR A 781 -17.12 27.12 29.98
C TYR A 781 -16.11 27.74 29.01
N VAL A 782 -15.92 29.07 29.06
CA VAL A 782 -14.99 29.79 28.17
C VAL A 782 -13.62 29.93 28.83
N PHE A 783 -12.55 29.86 28.03
CA PHE A 783 -11.18 30.19 28.45
C PHE A 783 -10.98 31.72 28.50
N GLU A 784 -10.10 32.23 29.35
CA GLU A 784 -9.64 33.62 29.25
C GLU A 784 -8.83 33.84 27.96
N ASN A 785 -8.97 35.03 27.34
CA ASN A 785 -8.19 35.43 26.15
C ASN A 785 -6.76 35.83 26.53
#